data_AF-A0A9E0MPL7-F1
#
_entry.id   AF-A0A9E0MPL7-F1
#
_cell.length_a   1.000
_cell.length_b   1.000
_cell.length_c   1.000
_cell.angle_alpha   90.00
_cell.angle_beta   90.00
_cell.angle_gamma   90.00
#
_symmetry.space_group_name_H-M   'P 1'
#
loop_
_entity.id
_entity.type
_entity.pdbx_description
1 polymer ?
#
loop_
_entity_poly.entity_id
_entity_poly.type
_entity_poly.pdbx_seq_one_letter_code
_entity_poly.pdbx_strand_id
1 'polypeptide(L)'
;MGELIIAGESVADLLGSKFVNFLQPPYWDATFEGQLEQNGVRRPGLHPYSAEAKNKGLRRYSTRPALRRMGKASVSAAQAVIRKFILHHDGVNSSAVCWNVLHNERGLSCHFLIDNDGTVYQTLDLALMGFHAAKYNVDSIGVEFCNRGIIDGPNANYYDNHPFPHKLSEEYSINGHKRRSWEFTDAQYESFYELSKVLVRVLPNLALEYPRDPQLPTKAAWGTLGPVDALGDSYPASSFAGFMGHYHLTTRKWDPGPFDFKKWIDKLRGQRVFPVTVAGVKNPDKPVIPEDPAQLPAAIQPYYDANEINAGGGFFPVGPFGVTRLWHGGVHLPAAEGVPVYAPFAGRVIAARMGGSTPIGSNNFVLMRHDLSVASQAIRVYSLFMHLQDETGTTDGPAWMAAPSRDLDDSVEVRGYDVVVDAGAVIGRVGTVGPDDLAAPQVHVEIFSTQRWFDGGGDPAASPWKLIDGSATGRFCEDPLVNGLIDRDKDGRMSRGELRDYYAGPDKAATRDLITLHVSEWSPEPDWKEELTAAAAQFKKKSPKRKGVSAAIDDDDEDLKLGTLIDEQLAPFTWWTEKVASGLGLPVNGTVFHYHPIRFIEYANSAHKHVGGPVAVTGKVLDDNDDVAGEFGYVEEPPPPPPDLHFKLENLVDGYAGDPDKKP
;
A
#
# COMPACT_ATOMS: atom_id res chain seq x y z
N MET A 1 14.85 9.23 -25.06
CA MET A 1 14.15 8.40 -24.07
C MET A 1 12.78 9.00 -23.90
N GLY A 2 11.73 8.19 -23.81
CA GLY A 2 10.37 8.69 -23.72
C GLY A 2 9.98 8.83 -22.26
N GLU A 3 9.44 9.98 -21.89
CA GLU A 3 9.01 10.26 -20.53
C GLU A 3 7.48 10.12 -20.43
N LEU A 4 6.99 9.59 -19.30
CA LEU A 4 5.56 9.52 -19.01
C LEU A 4 4.98 10.92 -18.90
N ILE A 5 3.94 11.23 -19.67
CA ILE A 5 3.26 12.52 -19.61
C ILE A 5 1.99 12.43 -18.76
N ILE A 6 1.88 13.31 -17.76
CA ILE A 6 0.65 13.53 -16.98
C ILE A 6 0.40 15.04 -16.93
N ALA A 7 -0.81 15.48 -17.28
CA ALA A 7 -1.22 16.88 -17.25
C ALA A 7 -0.31 17.83 -18.06
N GLY A 8 0.28 17.31 -19.13
CA GLY A 8 1.22 18.00 -20.02
C GLY A 8 2.65 18.08 -19.49
N GLU A 9 2.96 17.43 -18.37
CA GLU A 9 4.28 17.43 -17.73
C GLU A 9 4.91 16.04 -17.80
N SER A 10 6.23 15.99 -18.01
CA SER A 10 7.04 14.78 -17.83
C SER A 10 7.14 14.47 -16.34
N VAL A 11 6.69 13.28 -15.93
CA VAL A 11 6.67 12.89 -14.50
C VAL A 11 7.63 11.75 -14.16
N ALA A 12 8.07 10.96 -15.14
CA ALA A 12 8.98 9.84 -14.94
C ALA A 12 9.62 9.41 -16.26
N ASP A 13 10.92 9.09 -16.22
CA ASP A 13 11.56 8.35 -17.30
C ASP A 13 11.09 6.89 -17.24
N LEU A 14 10.61 6.38 -18.38
CA LEU A 14 10.11 5.02 -18.52
C LEU A 14 11.02 4.26 -19.49
N LEU A 15 11.51 3.09 -19.08
CA LEU A 15 11.87 2.02 -20.01
C LEU A 15 12.93 2.33 -21.08
N GLY A 16 13.83 3.29 -20.85
CA GLY A 16 14.94 3.57 -21.77
C GLY A 16 14.47 3.85 -23.21
N SER A 17 14.91 3.05 -24.19
CA SER A 17 14.58 3.25 -25.61
C SER A 17 13.24 2.66 -26.07
N LYS A 18 12.47 1.97 -25.21
CA LYS A 18 11.24 1.26 -25.59
C LYS A 18 9.93 1.98 -25.25
N PHE A 19 10.00 3.18 -24.66
CA PHE A 19 8.83 4.01 -24.40
C PHE A 19 8.80 5.21 -25.35
N VAL A 20 7.65 5.44 -25.98
CA VAL A 20 7.40 6.54 -26.92
C VAL A 20 6.12 7.24 -26.50
N ASN A 21 6.19 8.52 -26.17
CA ASN A 21 5.00 9.32 -25.91
C ASN A 21 4.49 10.00 -27.18
N PHE A 22 3.25 10.48 -27.16
CA PHE A 22 2.58 11.12 -28.29
C PHE A 22 3.25 12.42 -28.79
N LEU A 23 4.22 12.97 -28.06
CA LEU A 23 5.05 14.11 -28.48
C LEU A 23 6.26 13.69 -29.33
N GLN A 24 6.49 12.39 -29.48
CA GLN A 24 7.60 11.80 -30.24
C GLN A 24 7.06 11.05 -31.46
N PRO A 25 7.85 10.91 -32.55
CA PRO A 25 7.47 10.08 -33.70
C PRO A 25 7.04 8.67 -33.23
N PRO A 26 5.92 8.12 -33.74
CA PRO A 26 5.13 8.58 -34.89
C PRO A 26 4.06 9.66 -34.59
N TYR A 27 4.09 10.28 -33.41
CA TYR A 27 3.21 11.36 -32.95
C TYR A 27 1.74 10.97 -32.78
N TRP A 28 1.48 9.72 -32.40
CA TRP A 28 0.14 9.19 -32.15
C TRP A 28 -0.53 9.88 -30.96
N ASP A 29 -1.16 11.02 -31.21
CA ASP A 29 -1.82 11.88 -30.24
C ASP A 29 -3.34 11.77 -30.37
N ALA A 30 -3.97 11.08 -29.42
CA ALA A 30 -5.41 10.85 -29.41
C ALA A 30 -6.23 12.13 -29.16
N THR A 31 -5.57 13.25 -28.81
CA THR A 31 -6.24 14.55 -28.73
C THR A 31 -6.43 15.23 -30.07
N PHE A 32 -5.78 14.73 -31.13
CA PHE A 32 -5.95 15.27 -32.47
C PHE A 32 -7.39 15.08 -32.98
N GLU A 33 -8.07 16.20 -33.27
CA GLU A 33 -9.44 16.22 -33.79
C GLU A 33 -9.45 16.04 -35.32
N GLY A 34 -9.21 14.80 -35.77
CA GLY A 34 -9.19 14.44 -37.18
C GLY A 34 -8.86 12.96 -37.40
N GLN A 35 -8.32 12.65 -38.58
CA GLN A 35 -7.66 11.37 -38.83
C GLN A 35 -6.14 11.56 -38.77
N LEU A 36 -5.46 10.69 -38.04
CA LEU A 36 -4.00 10.68 -37.90
C LEU A 36 -3.47 9.34 -38.41
N GLU A 37 -2.83 9.38 -39.57
CA GLU A 37 -2.27 8.20 -40.22
C GLU A 37 -1.14 7.59 -39.40
N GLN A 38 -0.85 6.31 -39.64
CA GLN A 38 0.17 5.54 -38.91
C GLN A 38 1.57 6.19 -38.98
N ASN A 39 1.87 6.87 -40.08
CA ASN A 39 3.14 7.56 -40.32
C ASN A 39 3.18 9.02 -39.79
N GLY A 40 2.14 9.45 -39.07
CA GLY A 40 2.05 10.79 -38.48
C GLY A 40 1.41 11.85 -39.38
N VAL A 41 0.91 11.49 -40.58
CA VAL A 41 0.20 12.44 -41.45
C VAL A 41 -1.14 12.82 -40.82
N ARG A 42 -1.32 14.12 -40.55
CA ARG A 42 -2.51 14.72 -39.93
C ARG A 42 -3.53 15.15 -40.98
N ARG A 43 -4.78 14.73 -40.82
CA ARG A 43 -5.94 15.16 -41.62
C ARG A 43 -7.02 15.77 -40.70
N PRO A 44 -6.94 17.08 -40.40
CA PRO A 44 -7.84 17.73 -39.46
C PRO A 44 -9.30 17.66 -39.90
N GLY A 45 -10.23 17.59 -38.94
CA GLY A 45 -11.67 17.66 -39.21
C GLY A 45 -12.29 16.44 -39.88
N LEU A 46 -11.51 15.39 -40.15
CA LEU A 46 -12.05 14.13 -40.63
C LEU A 46 -12.60 13.29 -39.47
N HIS A 47 -13.83 12.82 -39.66
CA HIS A 47 -14.50 11.88 -38.75
C HIS A 47 -13.95 10.45 -38.92
N PRO A 48 -14.22 9.54 -37.98
CA PRO A 48 -13.91 8.14 -38.17
C PRO A 48 -14.58 7.57 -39.42
N TYR A 49 -13.87 6.73 -40.17
CA TYR A 49 -14.31 6.32 -41.50
C TYR A 49 -15.28 5.12 -41.49
N SER A 50 -15.37 4.35 -40.40
CA SER A 50 -16.26 3.19 -40.36
C SER A 50 -17.71 3.58 -40.14
N ALA A 51 -18.62 2.93 -40.87
CA ALA A 51 -20.06 3.02 -40.61
C ALA A 51 -20.42 2.52 -39.19
N GLU A 52 -19.61 1.60 -38.65
CA GLU A 52 -19.75 0.97 -37.33
C GLU A 52 -18.93 1.68 -36.23
N ALA A 53 -18.44 2.90 -36.52
CA ALA A 53 -17.74 3.71 -35.54
C ALA A 53 -18.60 3.89 -34.28
N LYS A 54 -17.99 3.60 -33.12
CA LYS A 54 -18.66 3.71 -31.82
C LYS A 54 -18.84 5.17 -31.39
N ASN A 55 -18.01 6.04 -31.93
CA ASN A 55 -18.11 7.49 -31.76
C ASN A 55 -17.90 8.14 -33.13
N LYS A 56 -18.87 8.95 -33.57
CA LYS A 56 -18.83 9.66 -34.86
C LYS A 56 -18.31 11.10 -34.74
N GLY A 57 -18.04 11.59 -33.53
CA GLY A 57 -17.52 12.94 -33.30
C GLY A 57 -16.07 13.10 -33.76
N LEU A 58 -15.48 14.29 -33.58
CA LEU A 58 -14.06 14.54 -33.88
C LEU A 58 -13.11 14.20 -32.73
N ARG A 59 -13.58 14.30 -31.47
CA ARG A 59 -12.79 13.97 -30.30
C ARG A 59 -12.72 12.47 -30.07
N ARG A 60 -11.55 11.97 -29.67
CA ARG A 60 -11.34 10.60 -29.18
C ARG A 60 -11.14 10.52 -27.66
N TYR A 61 -11.33 11.65 -26.99
CA TYR A 61 -11.06 11.82 -25.56
C TYR A 61 -12.10 12.77 -24.95
N SER A 62 -12.10 12.87 -23.62
CA SER A 62 -12.86 13.88 -22.88
C SER A 62 -12.10 14.33 -21.63
N THR A 63 -12.53 15.41 -21.01
CA THR A 63 -12.07 15.77 -19.67
C THR A 63 -12.71 14.83 -18.65
N ARG A 64 -11.88 14.24 -17.78
CA ARG A 64 -12.36 13.41 -16.65
C ARG A 64 -13.38 14.21 -15.83
N PRO A 65 -14.54 13.64 -15.46
CA PRO A 65 -15.57 14.36 -14.71
C PRO A 65 -15.05 15.09 -13.47
N ALA A 66 -14.17 14.44 -12.71
CA ALA A 66 -13.55 15.00 -11.49
C ALA A 66 -12.64 16.21 -11.75
N LEU A 67 -12.13 16.38 -12.97
CA LEU A 67 -11.20 17.47 -13.34
C LEU A 67 -11.88 18.61 -14.10
N ARG A 68 -13.16 18.47 -14.47
CA ARG A 68 -13.88 19.43 -15.35
C ARG A 68 -13.88 20.87 -14.85
N ARG A 69 -13.90 21.07 -13.53
CA ARG A 69 -13.97 22.40 -12.91
C ARG A 69 -12.61 23.09 -12.76
N MET A 70 -11.50 22.39 -13.05
CA MET A 70 -10.14 22.87 -12.78
C MET A 70 -9.53 23.66 -13.94
N GLY A 71 -10.21 23.77 -15.09
CA GLY A 71 -9.62 24.34 -16.30
C GLY A 71 -8.47 23.45 -16.80
N LYS A 72 -7.23 23.80 -16.44
CA LYS A 72 -6.05 22.94 -16.64
C LYS A 72 -5.78 22.15 -15.35
N ALA A 73 -5.92 20.82 -15.41
CA ALA A 73 -5.58 19.95 -14.29
C ALA A 73 -4.08 20.04 -13.97
N SER A 74 -3.73 20.05 -12.68
CA SER A 74 -2.35 19.83 -12.25
C SER A 74 -2.01 18.33 -12.30
N VAL A 75 -0.70 18.01 -12.30
CA VAL A 75 -0.20 16.64 -12.15
C VAL A 75 -0.83 15.97 -10.92
N SER A 76 -0.76 16.61 -9.76
CA SER A 76 -1.30 16.09 -8.50
C SER A 76 -2.80 15.78 -8.55
N ALA A 77 -3.58 16.64 -9.20
CA ALA A 77 -5.01 16.43 -9.37
C ALA A 77 -5.30 15.23 -10.29
N ALA A 78 -4.57 15.10 -11.40
CA ALA A 78 -4.68 13.96 -12.30
C ALA A 78 -4.30 12.64 -11.61
N GLN A 79 -3.20 12.64 -10.85
CA GLN A 79 -2.74 11.49 -10.06
C GLN A 79 -3.78 11.04 -9.02
N ALA A 80 -4.46 11.99 -8.38
CA ALA A 80 -5.47 11.70 -7.35
C ALA A 80 -6.76 11.07 -7.91
N VAL A 81 -7.13 11.33 -9.17
CA VAL A 81 -8.41 10.83 -9.71
C VAL A 81 -8.31 9.46 -10.37
N ILE A 82 -7.11 9.02 -10.75
CA ILE A 82 -6.90 7.75 -11.44
C ILE A 82 -6.75 6.63 -10.41
N ARG A 83 -7.62 5.62 -10.51
CA ARG A 83 -7.64 4.48 -9.59
C ARG A 83 -7.75 3.11 -10.25
N LYS A 84 -8.03 3.05 -11.55
CA LYS A 84 -8.18 1.80 -12.30
C LYS A 84 -7.23 1.72 -13.47
N PHE A 85 -6.78 0.51 -13.76
CA PHE A 85 -6.02 0.18 -14.95
C PHE A 85 -6.70 -0.98 -15.69
N ILE A 86 -7.15 -0.74 -16.94
CA ILE A 86 -7.94 -1.70 -17.71
C ILE A 86 -7.12 -2.27 -18.86
N LEU A 87 -6.97 -3.60 -18.89
CA LEU A 87 -6.25 -4.33 -19.93
C LEU A 87 -7.20 -4.79 -21.02
N HIS A 88 -6.77 -4.59 -22.26
CA HIS A 88 -7.39 -5.05 -23.48
C HIS A 88 -6.35 -5.80 -24.32
N HIS A 89 -6.81 -6.55 -25.31
CA HIS A 89 -5.98 -6.89 -26.45
C HIS A 89 -6.64 -6.36 -27.72
N ASP A 90 -5.83 -6.01 -28.70
CA ASP A 90 -6.30 -5.26 -29.86
C ASP A 90 -6.93 -6.12 -30.97
N GLY A 91 -6.65 -7.43 -30.98
CA GLY A 91 -7.11 -8.35 -32.03
C GLY A 91 -6.40 -8.17 -33.38
N VAL A 92 -5.31 -7.39 -33.45
CA VAL A 92 -4.58 -7.04 -34.68
C VAL A 92 -3.08 -7.36 -34.56
N ASN A 93 -2.27 -7.04 -35.59
CA ASN A 93 -0.86 -7.46 -35.69
C ASN A 93 0.19 -6.43 -35.24
N SER A 94 -0.18 -5.18 -34.99
CA SER A 94 0.77 -4.16 -34.53
C SER A 94 0.06 -3.01 -33.84
N SER A 95 0.80 -2.28 -32.99
CA SER A 95 0.28 -1.07 -32.36
C SER A 95 -0.10 0.00 -33.40
N ALA A 96 0.58 0.04 -34.56
CA ALA A 96 0.22 0.95 -35.65
C ALA A 96 -1.16 0.65 -36.25
N VAL A 97 -1.49 -0.63 -36.44
CA VAL A 97 -2.83 -1.04 -36.90
C VAL A 97 -3.87 -0.77 -35.82
N CYS A 98 -3.56 -1.09 -34.56
CA CYS A 98 -4.43 -0.79 -33.42
C CYS A 98 -4.73 0.71 -33.33
N TRP A 99 -3.72 1.57 -33.44
CA TRP A 99 -3.86 3.02 -33.49
C TRP A 99 -4.85 3.46 -34.58
N ASN A 100 -4.68 2.97 -35.80
CA ASN A 100 -5.57 3.30 -36.91
C ASN A 100 -7.02 2.84 -36.64
N VAL A 101 -7.20 1.62 -36.12
CA VAL A 101 -8.53 1.08 -35.79
C VAL A 101 -9.20 1.91 -34.69
N LEU A 102 -8.50 2.21 -33.61
CA LEU A 102 -9.07 3.01 -32.53
C LEU A 102 -9.39 4.42 -33.03
N HIS A 103 -8.38 5.15 -33.52
CA HIS A 103 -8.49 6.57 -33.80
C HIS A 103 -9.25 6.90 -35.09
N ASN A 104 -8.88 6.26 -36.22
CA ASN A 104 -9.40 6.61 -37.54
C ASN A 104 -10.62 5.79 -37.94
N GLU A 105 -10.72 4.53 -37.50
CA GLU A 105 -11.84 3.67 -37.88
C GLU A 105 -13.02 3.78 -36.93
N ARG A 106 -12.78 3.64 -35.62
CA ARG A 106 -13.84 3.39 -34.62
C ARG A 106 -14.20 4.59 -33.77
N GLY A 107 -13.37 5.64 -33.77
CA GLY A 107 -13.59 6.84 -32.96
C GLY A 107 -13.24 6.68 -31.47
N LEU A 108 -12.39 5.72 -31.15
CA LEU A 108 -11.97 5.32 -29.81
C LEU A 108 -10.53 5.75 -29.52
N SER A 109 -10.08 5.51 -28.28
CA SER A 109 -8.69 5.74 -27.88
C SER A 109 -8.32 4.86 -26.68
N CYS A 110 -7.03 4.55 -26.55
CA CYS A 110 -6.48 3.98 -25.33
C CYS A 110 -5.33 4.85 -24.82
N HIS A 111 -4.93 4.72 -23.54
CA HIS A 111 -3.83 5.54 -23.03
C HIS A 111 -2.49 4.98 -23.48
N PHE A 112 -2.37 3.66 -23.49
CA PHE A 112 -1.17 2.94 -23.88
C PHE A 112 -1.45 1.89 -24.95
N LEU A 113 -0.47 1.64 -25.83
CA LEU A 113 -0.41 0.48 -26.71
C LEU A 113 0.91 -0.25 -26.42
N ILE A 114 0.92 -1.59 -26.43
CA ILE A 114 2.14 -2.40 -26.29
C ILE A 114 2.28 -3.32 -27.50
N ASP A 115 3.29 -3.06 -28.33
CA ASP A 115 3.58 -3.88 -29.52
C ASP A 115 4.23 -5.22 -29.15
N ASN A 116 4.31 -6.13 -30.12
CA ASN A 116 4.80 -7.49 -29.94
C ASN A 116 6.25 -7.56 -29.42
N ASP A 117 7.08 -6.55 -29.70
CA ASP A 117 8.48 -6.42 -29.27
C ASP A 117 8.66 -5.74 -27.90
N GLY A 118 7.54 -5.38 -27.25
CA GLY A 118 7.48 -4.67 -25.98
C GLY A 118 7.54 -3.15 -26.10
N THR A 119 7.58 -2.56 -27.30
CA THR A 119 7.53 -1.10 -27.43
C THR A 119 6.20 -0.58 -26.89
N VAL A 120 6.29 0.37 -25.94
CA VAL A 120 5.15 1.01 -25.29
C VAL A 120 4.91 2.39 -25.90
N TYR A 121 3.71 2.61 -26.42
CA TYR A 121 3.27 3.90 -26.93
C TYR A 121 2.27 4.53 -25.97
N GLN A 122 2.60 5.67 -25.38
CA GLN A 122 1.60 6.51 -24.73
C GLN A 122 0.93 7.38 -25.79
N THR A 123 -0.38 7.18 -26.02
CA THR A 123 -1.12 7.90 -27.07
C THR A 123 -2.08 8.96 -26.53
N LEU A 124 -2.29 9.01 -25.21
CA LEU A 124 -3.14 10.00 -24.55
C LEU A 124 -2.54 10.40 -23.19
N ASP A 125 -2.63 11.69 -22.86
CA ASP A 125 -2.28 12.21 -21.54
C ASP A 125 -3.20 11.62 -20.46
N LEU A 126 -2.63 11.15 -19.34
CA LEU A 126 -3.39 10.50 -18.27
C LEU A 126 -4.42 11.43 -17.59
N ALA A 127 -4.23 12.75 -17.65
CA ALA A 127 -5.21 13.73 -17.16
C ALA A 127 -6.52 13.71 -17.97
N LEU A 128 -6.50 13.16 -19.19
CA LEU A 128 -7.66 13.02 -20.05
C LEU A 128 -8.29 11.64 -19.90
N MET A 129 -9.57 11.57 -20.23
CA MET A 129 -10.36 10.34 -20.27
C MET A 129 -10.32 9.77 -21.70
N GLY A 130 -9.72 8.60 -21.86
CA GLY A 130 -9.77 7.85 -23.12
C GLY A 130 -11.09 7.09 -23.31
N PHE A 131 -11.47 6.81 -24.57
CA PHE A 131 -12.67 6.04 -24.90
C PHE A 131 -12.36 4.56 -25.15
N HIS A 132 -12.20 3.77 -24.07
CA HIS A 132 -11.88 2.33 -24.18
C HIS A 132 -12.84 1.39 -23.43
N ALA A 133 -13.53 1.86 -22.39
CA ALA A 133 -14.31 1.05 -21.46
C ALA A 133 -15.67 1.68 -21.06
N ALA A 134 -16.33 2.39 -21.97
CA ALA A 134 -17.65 2.98 -21.77
C ALA A 134 -17.79 3.79 -20.45
N LYS A 135 -18.73 3.44 -19.57
CA LYS A 135 -18.96 4.16 -18.30
C LYS A 135 -17.79 4.08 -17.32
N TYR A 136 -16.91 3.08 -17.48
CA TYR A 136 -15.74 2.87 -16.62
C TYR A 136 -14.52 3.73 -17.00
N ASN A 137 -14.63 4.56 -18.04
CA ASN A 137 -13.54 5.46 -18.48
C ASN A 137 -13.19 6.53 -17.44
N VAL A 138 -14.14 6.94 -16.60
CA VAL A 138 -14.09 8.19 -15.80
C VAL A 138 -12.85 8.35 -14.93
N ASP A 139 -12.33 7.24 -14.39
CA ASP A 139 -11.20 7.17 -13.46
C ASP A 139 -10.21 6.04 -13.80
N SER A 140 -10.31 5.52 -15.02
CA SER A 140 -9.42 4.48 -15.51
C SER A 140 -8.41 5.03 -16.53
N ILE A 141 -7.29 4.33 -16.60
CA ILE A 141 -6.40 4.32 -17.75
C ILE A 141 -6.48 2.94 -18.41
N GLY A 142 -6.13 2.86 -19.69
CA GLY A 142 -6.32 1.67 -20.51
C GLY A 142 -5.07 1.34 -21.32
N VAL A 143 -4.85 0.05 -21.57
CA VAL A 143 -3.80 -0.44 -22.45
C VAL A 143 -4.33 -1.46 -23.45
N GLU A 144 -3.90 -1.35 -24.70
CA GLU A 144 -4.09 -2.38 -25.72
C GLU A 144 -2.80 -3.17 -25.91
N PHE A 145 -2.86 -4.49 -25.70
CA PHE A 145 -1.78 -5.39 -26.07
C PHE A 145 -1.96 -5.85 -27.50
N CYS A 146 -0.88 -5.80 -28.28
CA CYS A 146 -0.87 -6.39 -29.60
C CYS A 146 -1.00 -7.92 -29.52
N ASN A 147 -2.18 -8.42 -29.88
CA ASN A 147 -2.48 -9.86 -29.82
C ASN A 147 -3.75 -10.18 -30.62
N ARG A 148 -3.66 -11.14 -31.53
CA ARG A 148 -4.80 -11.61 -32.36
C ARG A 148 -5.95 -12.17 -31.52
N GLY A 149 -5.65 -12.74 -30.36
CA GLY A 149 -6.64 -13.23 -29.42
C GLY A 149 -7.06 -14.69 -29.67
N ILE A 150 -8.37 -14.94 -29.80
CA ILE A 150 -8.96 -16.28 -29.91
C ILE A 150 -8.37 -17.04 -31.11
N ILE A 151 -8.13 -18.32 -30.90
CA ILE A 151 -7.73 -19.27 -31.95
C ILE A 151 -9.01 -19.87 -32.55
N ASP A 152 -9.61 -19.20 -33.53
CA ASP A 152 -10.76 -19.72 -34.27
C ASP A 152 -10.56 -19.66 -35.80
N GLY A 153 -11.11 -20.69 -36.47
CA GLY A 153 -11.17 -20.80 -37.92
C GLY A 153 -9.85 -20.43 -38.65
N PRO A 154 -9.86 -19.40 -39.53
CA PRO A 154 -8.70 -19.02 -40.34
C PRO A 154 -7.53 -18.41 -39.53
N ASN A 155 -7.72 -18.11 -38.24
CA ASN A 155 -6.69 -17.52 -37.37
C ASN A 155 -5.82 -18.55 -36.64
N ALA A 156 -6.06 -19.85 -36.86
CA ALA A 156 -5.40 -20.92 -36.11
C ALA A 156 -3.87 -20.93 -36.25
N ASN A 157 -3.36 -20.46 -37.38
CA ASN A 157 -1.93 -20.45 -37.73
C ASN A 157 -1.38 -19.02 -37.86
N TYR A 158 -2.04 -18.03 -37.23
CA TYR A 158 -1.75 -16.60 -37.44
C TYR A 158 -0.30 -16.22 -37.11
N TYR A 159 0.26 -16.81 -36.05
CA TYR A 159 1.60 -16.49 -35.56
C TYR A 159 2.70 -17.44 -36.04
N ASP A 160 2.38 -18.48 -36.82
CA ASP A 160 3.33 -19.54 -37.21
C ASP A 160 4.59 -19.00 -37.93
N ASN A 161 4.44 -17.87 -38.65
CA ASN A 161 5.53 -17.21 -39.38
C ASN A 161 5.74 -15.75 -38.94
N HIS A 162 5.24 -15.37 -37.76
CA HIS A 162 5.39 -14.01 -37.25
C HIS A 162 6.78 -13.85 -36.60
N PRO A 163 7.46 -12.68 -36.78
CA PRO A 163 8.78 -12.45 -36.17
C PRO A 163 8.77 -12.48 -34.64
N PHE A 164 7.60 -12.28 -34.04
CA PHE A 164 7.36 -12.39 -32.61
C PHE A 164 6.34 -13.50 -32.37
N PRO A 165 6.77 -14.74 -32.06
CA PRO A 165 5.86 -15.84 -31.86
C PRO A 165 5.11 -15.71 -30.54
N HIS A 166 3.81 -15.94 -30.57
CA HIS A 166 2.98 -16.04 -29.37
C HIS A 166 2.79 -17.50 -28.99
N LYS A 167 2.78 -17.80 -27.69
CA LYS A 167 2.47 -19.16 -27.19
C LYS A 167 0.96 -19.37 -27.23
N LEU A 168 0.52 -20.60 -27.46
CA LEU A 168 -0.89 -20.98 -27.30
C LEU A 168 -1.19 -21.13 -25.81
N SER A 169 -2.30 -20.56 -25.35
CA SER A 169 -2.76 -20.76 -23.98
C SER A 169 -3.29 -22.19 -23.78
N GLU A 170 -3.29 -22.66 -22.53
CA GLU A 170 -4.19 -23.74 -22.12
C GLU A 170 -5.67 -23.33 -22.28
N GLU A 171 -6.59 -24.29 -22.20
CA GLU A 171 -8.02 -23.98 -22.19
C GLU A 171 -8.39 -23.25 -20.89
N TYR A 172 -9.04 -22.10 -21.02
CA TYR A 172 -9.55 -21.30 -19.90
C TYR A 172 -11.03 -20.95 -20.12
N SER A 173 -11.72 -20.52 -19.07
CA SER A 173 -13.14 -20.13 -19.13
C SER A 173 -13.30 -18.69 -18.68
N ILE A 174 -13.91 -17.84 -19.50
CA ILE A 174 -14.30 -16.47 -19.12
C ILE A 174 -15.81 -16.33 -19.26
N ASN A 175 -16.47 -15.81 -18.21
CA ASN A 175 -17.93 -15.68 -18.16
C ASN A 175 -18.66 -17.01 -18.47
N GLY A 176 -18.07 -18.14 -18.07
CA GLY A 176 -18.61 -19.49 -18.32
C GLY A 176 -18.31 -20.06 -19.71
N HIS A 177 -17.65 -19.31 -20.59
CA HIS A 177 -17.31 -19.74 -21.94
C HIS A 177 -15.86 -20.22 -22.05
N LYS A 178 -15.67 -21.49 -22.43
CA LYS A 178 -14.37 -22.08 -22.70
C LYS A 178 -13.74 -21.54 -23.98
N ARG A 179 -12.46 -21.16 -23.91
CA ARG A 179 -11.70 -20.61 -25.02
C ARG A 179 -10.23 -21.05 -24.95
N ARG A 180 -9.55 -20.91 -26.09
CA ARG A 180 -8.09 -20.84 -26.20
C ARG A 180 -7.74 -19.58 -26.96
N SER A 181 -6.64 -18.95 -26.60
CA SER A 181 -6.11 -17.78 -27.31
C SER A 181 -4.59 -17.83 -27.38
N TRP A 182 -4.02 -16.89 -28.10
CA TRP A 182 -2.59 -16.61 -28.02
C TRP A 182 -2.27 -15.87 -26.72
N GLU A 183 -1.22 -16.28 -26.01
CA GLU A 183 -0.64 -15.55 -24.87
C GLU A 183 0.14 -14.33 -25.35
N PHE A 184 0.51 -13.41 -24.45
CA PHE A 184 1.37 -12.28 -24.78
C PHE A 184 2.85 -12.68 -24.85
N THR A 185 3.67 -11.92 -25.57
CA THR A 185 5.11 -12.18 -25.66
C THR A 185 5.81 -11.85 -24.34
N ASP A 186 6.97 -12.47 -24.10
CA ASP A 186 7.77 -12.19 -22.89
C ASP A 186 8.18 -10.70 -22.84
N ALA A 187 8.48 -10.08 -23.99
CA ALA A 187 8.80 -8.66 -24.09
C ALA A 187 7.63 -7.73 -23.75
N GLN A 188 6.40 -8.11 -24.11
CA GLN A 188 5.18 -7.41 -23.69
C GLN A 188 5.01 -7.48 -22.17
N TYR A 189 5.19 -8.66 -21.57
CA TYR A 189 5.15 -8.82 -20.12
C TYR A 189 6.26 -8.01 -19.43
N GLU A 190 7.49 -8.00 -19.91
CA GLU A 190 8.57 -7.20 -19.31
C GLU A 190 8.26 -5.70 -19.34
N SER A 191 7.80 -5.20 -20.49
CA SER A 191 7.54 -3.77 -20.67
C SER A 191 6.31 -3.34 -19.88
N PHE A 192 5.29 -4.19 -19.78
CA PHE A 192 4.15 -3.92 -18.93
C PHE A 192 4.53 -3.92 -17.44
N TYR A 193 5.51 -4.71 -17.02
CA TYR A 193 5.95 -4.77 -15.61
C TYR A 193 6.57 -3.44 -15.19
N GLU A 194 7.48 -2.94 -16.01
CA GLU A 194 8.14 -1.65 -15.77
C GLU A 194 7.17 -0.47 -15.87
N LEU A 195 6.26 -0.48 -16.85
CA LEU A 195 5.17 0.50 -16.91
C LEU A 195 4.33 0.46 -15.62
N SER A 196 3.92 -0.74 -15.17
CA SER A 196 3.10 -0.89 -13.96
C SER A 196 3.81 -0.39 -12.71
N LYS A 197 5.11 -0.65 -12.55
CA LYS A 197 5.92 -0.15 -11.44
C LYS A 197 5.89 1.38 -11.37
N VAL A 198 6.12 2.05 -12.50
CA VAL A 198 6.10 3.52 -12.54
C VAL A 198 4.68 4.04 -12.30
N LEU A 199 3.66 3.44 -12.90
CA LEU A 199 2.27 3.86 -12.70
C LEU A 199 1.85 3.77 -11.24
N VAL A 200 2.13 2.67 -10.55
CA VAL A 200 1.83 2.52 -9.12
C VAL A 200 2.62 3.53 -8.28
N ARG A 201 3.84 3.90 -8.72
CA ARG A 201 4.63 4.95 -8.07
C ARG A 201 4.03 6.34 -8.22
N VAL A 202 3.54 6.70 -9.41
CA VAL A 202 3.06 8.06 -9.71
C VAL A 202 1.55 8.22 -9.51
N LEU A 203 0.77 7.14 -9.41
CA LEU A 203 -0.69 7.16 -9.23
C LEU A 203 -1.05 6.60 -7.85
N PRO A 204 -1.16 7.46 -6.81
CA PRO A 204 -1.30 7.02 -5.42
C PRO A 204 -2.60 6.25 -5.12
N ASN A 205 -3.61 6.38 -5.98
CA ASN A 205 -4.90 5.70 -5.82
C ASN A 205 -5.07 4.49 -6.76
N LEU A 206 -4.05 4.15 -7.56
CA LEU A 206 -4.01 2.90 -8.32
C LEU A 206 -3.53 1.77 -7.41
N ALA A 207 -4.47 1.04 -6.81
CA ALA A 207 -4.15 -0.04 -5.89
C ALA A 207 -3.45 -1.22 -6.59
N LEU A 208 -2.53 -1.89 -5.90
CA LEU A 208 -1.98 -3.19 -6.29
C LEU A 208 -3.00 -4.31 -5.98
N GLU A 209 -4.17 -4.24 -6.61
CA GLU A 209 -5.27 -5.20 -6.48
C GLU A 209 -5.74 -5.72 -7.84
N TYR A 210 -6.39 -6.88 -7.80
CA TYR A 210 -7.08 -7.47 -8.94
C TYR A 210 -8.48 -8.00 -8.55
N PRO A 211 -9.43 -8.09 -9.48
CA PRO A 211 -10.73 -8.72 -9.26
C PRO A 211 -10.60 -10.16 -8.79
N ARG A 212 -11.22 -10.49 -7.64
CA ARG A 212 -11.25 -11.84 -7.07
C ARG A 212 -12.62 -12.47 -7.31
N ASP A 213 -12.65 -13.80 -7.42
CA ASP A 213 -13.88 -14.54 -7.57
C ASP A 213 -14.79 -14.27 -6.35
N PRO A 214 -16.02 -13.76 -6.54
CA PRO A 214 -16.91 -13.43 -5.42
C PRO A 214 -17.26 -14.64 -4.53
N GLN A 215 -17.25 -15.85 -5.08
CA GLN A 215 -17.54 -17.09 -4.37
C GLN A 215 -16.28 -17.73 -3.77
N LEU A 216 -15.12 -17.50 -4.40
CA LEU A 216 -13.82 -17.99 -3.94
C LEU A 216 -12.77 -16.87 -3.94
N PRO A 217 -12.78 -15.95 -2.97
CA PRO A 217 -11.90 -14.76 -3.00
C PRO A 217 -10.40 -15.05 -2.91
N THR A 218 -9.99 -16.29 -2.68
CA THR A 218 -8.60 -16.76 -2.84
C THR A 218 -8.17 -16.86 -4.31
N LYS A 219 -9.11 -16.87 -5.26
CA LYS A 219 -8.88 -17.03 -6.69
C LYS A 219 -9.15 -15.72 -7.44
N ALA A 220 -8.47 -15.53 -8.57
CA ALA A 220 -8.79 -14.46 -9.50
C ALA A 220 -10.18 -14.67 -10.12
N ALA A 221 -10.89 -13.58 -10.37
CA ALA A 221 -12.15 -13.61 -11.11
C ALA A 221 -11.86 -13.90 -12.60
N TRP A 222 -12.61 -14.85 -13.15
CA TRP A 222 -12.60 -15.18 -14.58
C TRP A 222 -13.91 -14.75 -15.25
N GLY A 223 -14.42 -13.58 -14.86
CA GLY A 223 -15.66 -13.02 -15.36
C GLY A 223 -15.95 -11.66 -14.75
N THR A 224 -17.18 -11.17 -14.94
CA THR A 224 -17.60 -9.88 -14.38
C THR A 224 -17.44 -9.82 -12.87
N LEU A 225 -17.03 -8.65 -12.35
CA LEU A 225 -16.89 -8.45 -10.92
C LEU A 225 -18.29 -8.38 -10.28
N GLY A 226 -18.78 -9.48 -9.72
CA GLY A 226 -20.08 -9.52 -9.04
C GLY A 226 -21.30 -9.37 -9.98
N PRO A 227 -22.46 -8.94 -9.45
CA PRO A 227 -23.71 -8.83 -10.22
C PRO A 227 -23.63 -7.84 -11.38
N VAL A 228 -24.40 -8.12 -12.43
CA VAL A 228 -24.48 -7.31 -13.64
C VAL A 228 -25.88 -6.73 -13.86
N ASP A 229 -25.96 -5.61 -14.58
CA ASP A 229 -27.22 -5.06 -15.07
C ASP A 229 -27.79 -5.87 -16.25
N ALA A 230 -28.96 -5.47 -16.75
CA ALA A 230 -29.62 -6.13 -17.88
C ALA A 230 -28.79 -6.10 -19.18
N LEU A 231 -27.82 -5.18 -19.28
CA LEU A 231 -26.90 -5.06 -20.42
C LEU A 231 -25.62 -5.88 -20.22
N GLY A 232 -25.50 -6.56 -19.07
CA GLY A 232 -24.35 -7.37 -18.71
C GLY A 232 -23.19 -6.59 -18.10
N ASP A 233 -23.39 -5.34 -17.67
CA ASP A 233 -22.33 -4.52 -17.06
C ASP A 233 -22.29 -4.68 -15.54
N SER A 234 -21.09 -4.85 -14.97
CA SER A 234 -20.85 -5.07 -13.55
C SER A 234 -21.14 -3.81 -12.71
N TYR A 235 -22.00 -3.93 -11.69
CA TYR A 235 -22.21 -2.82 -10.74
C TYR A 235 -20.95 -2.55 -9.88
N PRO A 236 -20.30 -3.57 -9.26
CA PRO A 236 -19.12 -3.35 -8.42
C PRO A 236 -17.90 -2.82 -9.17
N ALA A 237 -17.77 -3.07 -10.48
CA ALA A 237 -16.64 -2.63 -11.27
C ALA A 237 -16.45 -1.10 -11.25
N SER A 238 -17.52 -0.32 -11.11
CA SER A 238 -17.45 1.14 -11.00
C SER A 238 -16.68 1.58 -9.75
N SER A 239 -16.78 0.84 -8.64
CA SER A 239 -16.16 1.17 -7.36
C SER A 239 -14.79 0.53 -7.15
N PHE A 240 -14.39 -0.40 -8.02
CA PHE A 240 -13.08 -1.06 -7.93
C PHE A 240 -11.90 -0.08 -8.12
N ALA A 241 -10.77 -0.39 -7.48
CA ALA A 241 -9.48 0.25 -7.70
C ALA A 241 -8.41 -0.83 -7.87
N GLY A 242 -7.59 -0.69 -8.91
CA GLY A 242 -6.53 -1.65 -9.27
C GLY A 242 -6.56 -2.09 -10.73
N PHE A 243 -5.95 -3.24 -11.02
CA PHE A 243 -5.75 -3.76 -12.37
C PHE A 243 -6.83 -4.78 -12.73
N MET A 244 -7.45 -4.61 -13.89
CA MET A 244 -8.53 -5.48 -14.34
C MET A 244 -8.57 -5.64 -15.86
N GLY A 245 -9.01 -6.80 -16.34
CA GLY A 245 -9.37 -7.01 -17.74
C GLY A 245 -10.74 -6.43 -18.09
N HIS A 246 -10.96 -6.16 -19.38
CA HIS A 246 -12.25 -5.68 -19.90
C HIS A 246 -13.41 -6.62 -19.57
N TYR A 247 -13.17 -7.93 -19.57
CA TYR A 247 -14.18 -8.94 -19.21
C TYR A 247 -14.69 -8.81 -17.76
N HIS A 248 -13.95 -8.17 -16.85
CA HIS A 248 -14.42 -7.92 -15.49
C HIS A 248 -15.51 -6.85 -15.44
N LEU A 249 -15.61 -6.02 -16.48
CA LEU A 249 -16.54 -4.89 -16.56
C LEU A 249 -17.87 -5.32 -17.16
N THR A 250 -17.86 -6.27 -18.10
CA THR A 250 -19.06 -6.64 -18.86
C THR A 250 -18.98 -8.07 -19.38
N THR A 251 -20.13 -8.76 -19.44
CA THR A 251 -20.22 -10.13 -19.98
C THR A 251 -19.96 -10.21 -21.49
N ARG A 252 -20.05 -9.07 -22.18
CA ARG A 252 -19.90 -8.94 -23.63
C ARG A 252 -18.45 -8.94 -24.12
N LYS A 253 -17.51 -9.05 -23.18
CA LYS A 253 -16.07 -8.93 -23.42
C LYS A 253 -15.35 -10.13 -22.83
N TRP A 254 -14.19 -10.42 -23.41
CA TRP A 254 -13.36 -11.55 -23.03
C TRP A 254 -11.86 -11.18 -23.00
N ASP A 255 -11.50 -10.02 -23.53
CA ASP A 255 -10.17 -9.43 -23.44
C ASP A 255 -9.81 -9.05 -21.99
N PRO A 256 -8.55 -9.24 -21.57
CA PRO A 256 -7.36 -9.58 -22.36
C PRO A 256 -7.12 -11.10 -22.52
N GLY A 257 -8.14 -11.95 -22.33
CA GLY A 257 -7.99 -13.40 -22.42
C GLY A 257 -7.29 -13.98 -21.18
N PRO A 258 -6.28 -14.86 -21.33
CA PRO A 258 -5.71 -15.69 -20.26
C PRO A 258 -4.75 -14.93 -19.33
N PHE A 259 -4.79 -13.60 -19.29
CA PHE A 259 -3.88 -12.83 -18.46
C PHE A 259 -4.07 -13.16 -16.97
N ASP A 260 -3.03 -13.72 -16.34
CA ASP A 260 -3.06 -14.09 -14.92
C ASP A 260 -2.82 -12.85 -14.04
N PHE A 261 -3.92 -12.16 -13.71
CA PHE A 261 -3.89 -10.99 -12.82
C PHE A 261 -3.33 -11.29 -11.43
N LYS A 262 -3.56 -12.49 -10.89
CA LYS A 262 -3.04 -12.86 -9.58
C LYS A 262 -1.52 -12.93 -9.62
N LYS A 263 -0.98 -13.77 -10.52
CA LYS A 263 0.47 -13.91 -10.68
C LYS A 263 1.13 -12.57 -10.98
N TRP A 264 0.48 -11.74 -11.78
CA TRP A 264 0.96 -10.42 -12.13
C TRP A 264 1.04 -9.47 -10.94
N ILE A 265 -0.04 -9.32 -10.18
CA ILE A 265 -0.08 -8.45 -9.01
C ILE A 265 0.83 -8.97 -7.91
N ASP A 266 0.94 -10.28 -7.71
CA ASP A 266 1.88 -10.86 -6.76
C ASP A 266 3.33 -10.53 -7.15
N LYS A 267 3.67 -10.61 -8.45
CA LYS A 267 4.98 -10.16 -8.95
C LYS A 267 5.23 -8.67 -8.70
N LEU A 268 4.23 -7.82 -8.88
CA LEU A 268 4.34 -6.36 -8.64
C LEU A 268 4.42 -5.99 -7.16
N ARG A 269 3.74 -6.73 -6.28
CA ARG A 269 3.85 -6.52 -4.83
C ARG A 269 5.24 -6.86 -4.30
N GLY A 270 6.00 -7.69 -5.01
CA GLY A 270 7.32 -8.14 -4.58
C GLY A 270 7.23 -9.34 -3.63
N GLN A 271 8.40 -9.74 -3.11
CA GLN A 271 8.48 -10.88 -2.20
C GLN A 271 8.19 -10.43 -0.78
N ARG A 272 7.09 -10.93 -0.20
CA ARG A 272 6.73 -10.66 1.19
C ARG A 272 7.78 -11.29 2.11
N VAL A 273 8.23 -10.51 3.09
CA VAL A 273 9.27 -10.88 4.04
C VAL A 273 8.89 -10.44 5.44
N PHE A 274 9.51 -11.03 6.45
CA PHE A 274 9.57 -10.44 7.77
C PHE A 274 10.58 -9.27 7.79
N PRO A 275 10.52 -8.35 8.77
CA PRO A 275 11.35 -7.15 8.78
C PRO A 275 12.86 -7.39 8.79
N VAL A 276 13.32 -8.49 9.38
CA VAL A 276 14.75 -8.76 9.63
C VAL A 276 14.97 -10.26 9.79
N THR A 277 16.17 -10.77 9.54
CA THR A 277 16.51 -12.15 9.89
C THR A 277 16.82 -12.26 11.38
N VAL A 278 16.00 -13.00 12.14
CA VAL A 278 16.24 -13.31 13.56
C VAL A 278 16.83 -14.72 13.74
N ALA A 279 17.35 -15.01 14.94
CA ALA A 279 17.82 -16.35 15.29
C ALA A 279 16.70 -17.40 15.13
N GLY A 280 17.04 -18.58 14.59
CA GLY A 280 16.10 -19.69 14.38
C GLY A 280 15.40 -19.70 13.01
N VAL A 281 15.60 -18.69 12.17
CA VAL A 281 15.08 -18.67 10.78
C VAL A 281 15.87 -19.64 9.89
N LYS A 282 15.16 -20.48 9.12
CA LYS A 282 15.77 -21.55 8.29
C LYS A 282 16.52 -21.05 7.05
N ASN A 283 16.18 -19.87 6.53
CA ASN A 283 16.82 -19.25 5.37
C ASN A 283 17.32 -17.85 5.76
N PRO A 284 18.58 -17.71 6.22
CA PRO A 284 19.05 -16.49 6.86
C PRO A 284 19.31 -15.34 5.88
N ASP A 285 19.49 -15.61 4.59
CA ASP A 285 19.86 -14.59 3.59
C ASP A 285 18.75 -13.55 3.39
N LYS A 286 17.50 -14.02 3.34
CA LYS A 286 16.31 -13.16 3.26
C LYS A 286 15.13 -13.83 3.98
N PRO A 287 14.47 -13.14 4.92
CA PRO A 287 13.43 -13.72 5.76
C PRO A 287 12.07 -13.81 5.04
N VAL A 288 11.99 -14.65 4.01
CA VAL A 288 10.81 -14.79 3.14
C VAL A 288 9.61 -15.36 3.90
N ILE A 289 8.44 -14.74 3.71
CA ILE A 289 7.17 -15.27 4.17
C ILE A 289 6.73 -16.39 3.21
N PRO A 290 6.46 -17.61 3.70
CA PRO A 290 6.03 -18.71 2.83
C PRO A 290 4.75 -18.37 2.05
N GLU A 291 4.71 -18.77 0.78
CA GLU A 291 3.49 -18.64 -0.04
C GLU A 291 2.38 -19.57 0.43
N ASP A 292 2.75 -20.78 0.88
CA ASP A 292 1.83 -21.73 1.49
C ASP A 292 1.51 -21.30 2.92
N PRO A 293 0.27 -20.85 3.20
CA PRO A 293 -0.03 -20.32 4.51
C PRO A 293 -0.25 -21.42 5.56
N ALA A 294 -0.10 -22.70 5.21
CA ALA A 294 0.07 -23.78 6.19
C ALA A 294 1.47 -23.77 6.84
N GLN A 295 2.46 -23.17 6.17
CA GLN A 295 3.84 -23.07 6.67
C GLN A 295 4.08 -21.80 7.49
N LEU A 296 3.17 -20.82 7.40
CA LEU A 296 3.28 -19.53 8.09
C LEU A 296 3.44 -19.66 9.61
N PRO A 297 2.69 -20.49 10.34
CA PRO A 297 2.85 -20.62 11.80
C PRO A 297 4.26 -21.06 12.22
N ALA A 298 4.87 -21.99 11.46
CA ALA A 298 6.23 -22.44 11.75
C ALA A 298 7.29 -21.39 11.36
N ALA A 299 7.03 -20.60 10.31
CA ALA A 299 7.96 -19.56 9.85
C ALA A 299 7.93 -18.30 10.75
N ILE A 300 6.80 -18.00 11.39
CA ILE A 300 6.64 -16.82 12.24
C ILE A 300 7.09 -17.03 13.69
N GLN A 301 7.07 -18.28 14.17
CA GLN A 301 7.41 -18.61 15.56
C GLN A 301 8.77 -18.04 16.01
N PRO A 302 9.86 -18.10 15.21
CA PRO A 302 11.14 -17.51 15.61
C PRO A 302 11.09 -16.01 15.93
N TYR A 303 10.15 -15.25 15.35
CA TYR A 303 9.99 -13.82 15.61
C TYR A 303 9.31 -13.56 16.95
N TYR A 304 8.30 -14.35 17.28
CA TYR A 304 7.70 -14.33 18.60
C TYR A 304 8.74 -14.74 19.64
N ASP A 305 9.47 -15.82 19.42
CA ASP A 305 10.51 -16.30 20.34
C ASP A 305 11.64 -15.27 20.51
N ALA A 306 12.06 -14.61 19.43
CA ALA A 306 13.11 -13.60 19.47
C ALA A 306 12.75 -12.39 20.35
N ASN A 307 11.49 -11.93 20.32
CA ASN A 307 11.03 -10.86 21.19
C ASN A 307 10.70 -11.35 22.61
N GLU A 308 10.00 -12.47 22.74
CA GLU A 308 9.37 -12.91 23.99
C GLU A 308 10.29 -13.74 24.91
N ILE A 309 11.21 -14.55 24.35
CA ILE A 309 12.05 -15.46 25.14
C ILE A 309 13.38 -14.82 25.51
N ASN A 310 13.97 -14.03 24.61
CA ASN A 310 15.28 -13.42 24.83
C ASN A 310 15.22 -12.12 25.65
N ALA A 311 14.01 -11.62 25.95
CA ALA A 311 13.65 -10.63 26.98
C ALA A 311 14.56 -9.38 27.13
N GLY A 312 15.25 -8.96 26.06
CA GLY A 312 16.23 -7.86 26.08
C GLY A 312 15.73 -6.52 25.54
N GLY A 313 14.44 -6.39 25.16
CA GLY A 313 13.91 -5.19 24.49
C GLY A 313 12.39 -5.05 24.55
N GLY A 314 11.87 -3.92 24.05
CA GLY A 314 10.46 -3.50 24.04
C GLY A 314 9.43 -4.54 23.58
N PHE A 315 8.31 -4.62 24.31
CA PHE A 315 7.17 -5.50 24.04
C PHE A 315 5.91 -4.69 23.72
N PHE A 316 5.03 -5.26 22.89
CA PHE A 316 3.71 -4.69 22.65
C PHE A 316 2.68 -5.29 23.64
N PRO A 317 1.75 -4.49 24.23
CA PRO A 317 1.59 -3.04 24.07
C PRO A 317 2.28 -2.20 25.15
N VAL A 318 3.02 -2.84 26.04
CA VAL A 318 3.72 -2.22 27.17
C VAL A 318 5.11 -2.84 27.25
N GLY A 319 6.16 -2.04 27.26
CA GLY A 319 7.51 -2.55 27.06
C GLY A 319 8.58 -1.51 27.33
N PRO A 320 9.77 -1.90 27.82
CA PRO A 320 10.13 -1.43 29.14
C PRO A 320 11.03 -0.19 29.13
N PHE A 321 10.73 0.68 30.08
CA PHE A 321 11.68 1.60 30.68
C PHE A 321 11.64 1.41 32.20
N GLY A 322 12.40 0.46 32.74
CA GLY A 322 12.61 0.32 34.19
C GLY A 322 11.34 0.25 35.06
N VAL A 323 10.72 -0.93 35.13
CA VAL A 323 9.51 -1.25 35.92
C VAL A 323 8.22 -0.46 35.58
N THR A 324 8.20 0.34 34.52
CA THR A 324 7.06 1.22 34.15
C THR A 324 6.01 0.57 33.27
N ARG A 325 4.80 1.15 33.30
CA ARG A 325 3.67 0.81 32.43
C ARG A 325 3.56 1.69 31.19
N LEU A 326 4.67 2.10 30.58
CA LEU A 326 4.60 2.95 29.40
C LEU A 326 3.92 2.21 28.25
N TRP A 327 3.06 2.91 27.52
CA TRP A 327 2.57 2.43 26.23
C TRP A 327 3.75 2.27 25.28
N HIS A 328 3.81 1.15 24.57
CA HIS A 328 4.86 0.82 23.61
C HIS A 328 4.22 0.27 22.34
N GLY A 329 4.42 0.99 21.23
CA GLY A 329 3.68 0.80 19.99
C GLY A 329 4.12 -0.38 19.12
N GLY A 330 5.24 -1.02 19.49
CA GLY A 330 5.92 -2.00 18.65
C GLY A 330 6.57 -3.15 19.40
N VAL A 331 7.53 -3.78 18.74
CA VAL A 331 8.37 -4.83 19.32
C VAL A 331 9.83 -4.62 18.94
N HIS A 332 10.74 -5.04 19.81
CA HIS A 332 12.14 -5.13 19.50
C HIS A 332 12.49 -6.52 18.97
N LEU A 333 13.16 -6.56 17.82
CA LEU A 333 13.65 -7.79 17.20
C LEU A 333 15.18 -7.83 17.27
N PRO A 334 15.77 -8.71 18.08
CA PRO A 334 17.22 -8.88 18.14
C PRO A 334 17.74 -9.52 16.86
N ALA A 335 18.77 -8.93 16.29
CA ALA A 335 19.42 -9.38 15.06
C ALA A 335 20.87 -8.92 15.06
N ALA A 336 21.74 -9.56 14.28
CA ALA A 336 23.15 -9.16 14.24
C ALA A 336 23.29 -7.74 13.67
N GLU A 337 24.26 -6.98 14.17
CA GLU A 337 24.56 -5.66 13.66
C GLU A 337 24.86 -5.69 12.16
N GLY A 338 24.34 -4.70 11.41
CA GLY A 338 24.59 -4.57 9.97
C GLY A 338 23.77 -5.49 9.07
N VAL A 339 22.96 -6.40 9.62
CA VAL A 339 22.09 -7.22 8.76
C VAL A 339 20.98 -6.35 8.14
N PRO A 340 20.54 -6.66 6.91
CA PRO A 340 19.51 -5.88 6.25
C PRO A 340 18.17 -5.92 6.98
N VAL A 341 17.54 -4.75 7.06
CA VAL A 341 16.14 -4.56 7.42
C VAL A 341 15.34 -4.37 6.13
N TYR A 342 14.25 -5.11 6.01
CA TYR A 342 13.44 -5.18 4.80
C TYR A 342 12.05 -4.59 5.01
N ALA A 343 11.50 -3.99 3.96
CA ALA A 343 10.08 -3.61 3.92
C ALA A 343 9.18 -4.86 3.85
N PRO A 344 8.34 -5.16 4.85
CA PRO A 344 7.47 -6.35 4.82
C PRO A 344 6.39 -6.29 3.74
N PHE A 345 5.96 -5.06 3.42
CA PHE A 345 4.97 -4.76 2.41
C PHE A 345 5.50 -3.69 1.46
N ALA A 346 5.02 -3.70 0.22
CA ALA A 346 5.23 -2.59 -0.69
C ALA A 346 4.62 -1.32 -0.09
N GLY A 347 5.27 -0.18 -0.31
CA GLY A 347 4.84 1.07 0.28
C GLY A 347 5.67 2.24 -0.19
N ARG A 348 5.56 3.33 0.54
CA ARG A 348 6.27 4.57 0.25
C ARG A 348 7.04 5.02 1.47
N VAL A 349 8.34 5.26 1.34
CA VAL A 349 9.12 5.94 2.38
C VAL A 349 8.66 7.38 2.40
N ILE A 350 8.11 7.82 3.53
CA ILE A 350 7.54 9.16 3.70
C ILE A 350 8.40 10.05 4.61
N ALA A 351 9.12 9.45 5.55
CA ALA A 351 10.09 10.15 6.39
C ALA A 351 11.22 9.22 6.83
N ALA A 352 12.38 9.79 7.11
CA ALA A 352 13.49 9.10 7.72
C ALA A 352 14.38 10.08 8.48
N ARG A 353 15.10 9.55 9.47
CA ARG A 353 16.28 10.17 10.09
C ARG A 353 17.46 9.24 9.89
N MET A 354 18.57 9.77 9.37
CA MET A 354 19.83 9.06 9.20
C MET A 354 20.98 9.98 9.60
N GLY A 355 21.71 9.60 10.65
CA GLY A 355 22.86 10.34 11.16
C GLY A 355 23.57 9.58 12.28
N GLY A 356 24.43 10.29 13.01
CA GLY A 356 25.23 9.71 14.08
C GLY A 356 24.41 9.15 15.24
N SER A 357 24.98 8.22 16.00
CA SER A 357 24.33 7.66 17.19
C SER A 357 24.26 8.64 18.35
N THR A 358 23.30 8.41 19.22
CA THR A 358 23.13 9.10 20.51
C THR A 358 23.93 8.36 21.60
N PRO A 359 24.04 8.89 22.84
CA PRO A 359 24.64 8.16 23.95
C PRO A 359 24.04 6.77 24.22
N ILE A 360 22.81 6.53 23.77
CA ILE A 360 22.05 5.29 23.98
C ILE A 360 21.97 4.47 22.68
N GLY A 361 22.72 4.87 21.66
CA GLY A 361 22.77 4.20 20.36
C GLY A 361 21.92 4.87 19.30
N SER A 362 21.55 4.12 18.27
CA SER A 362 20.94 4.67 17.08
C SER A 362 19.51 5.15 17.30
N ASN A 363 19.25 6.41 16.95
CA ASN A 363 17.94 7.01 16.80
C ASN A 363 17.55 7.19 15.32
N ASN A 364 18.20 6.46 14.40
CA ASN A 364 17.84 6.49 12.99
C ASN A 364 16.59 5.64 12.75
N PHE A 365 15.76 6.10 11.81
CA PHE A 365 14.55 5.38 11.45
C PHE A 365 14.15 5.59 10.00
N VAL A 366 13.31 4.68 9.52
CA VAL A 366 12.53 4.82 8.29
C VAL A 366 11.05 4.65 8.63
N LEU A 367 10.24 5.60 8.18
CA LEU A 367 8.78 5.57 8.25
C LEU A 367 8.20 5.33 6.85
N MET A 368 7.42 4.27 6.72
CA MET A 368 6.75 3.89 5.49
C MET A 368 5.23 4.02 5.60
N ARG A 369 4.59 4.49 4.54
CA ARG A 369 3.13 4.41 4.34
C ARG A 369 2.80 3.23 3.43
N HIS A 370 1.78 2.47 3.80
CA HIS A 370 1.27 1.36 3.02
C HIS A 370 -0.20 1.56 2.70
N ASP A 371 -0.54 1.32 1.45
CA ASP A 371 -1.91 1.28 0.94
C ASP A 371 -2.18 -0.19 0.53
N LEU A 372 -2.81 -0.96 1.43
CA LEU A 372 -2.95 -2.42 1.33
C LEU A 372 -4.40 -2.83 1.14
N SER A 373 -4.64 -4.04 0.60
CA SER A 373 -5.92 -4.73 0.81
C SER A 373 -5.72 -5.94 1.71
N VAL A 374 -6.35 -5.89 2.89
CA VAL A 374 -6.33 -6.98 3.87
C VAL A 374 -7.78 -7.41 4.11
N ALA A 375 -8.07 -8.71 4.03
CA ALA A 375 -9.44 -9.23 4.16
C ALA A 375 -10.45 -8.57 3.20
N SER A 376 -10.04 -8.23 1.97
CA SER A 376 -10.85 -7.49 0.97
C SER A 376 -11.20 -6.05 1.36
N GLN A 377 -10.60 -5.52 2.43
CA GLN A 377 -10.73 -4.14 2.86
C GLN A 377 -9.49 -3.35 2.43
N ALA A 378 -9.70 -2.26 1.70
CA ALA A 378 -8.63 -1.30 1.43
C ALA A 378 -8.31 -0.53 2.72
N ILE A 379 -7.06 -0.57 3.15
CA ILE A 379 -6.59 0.04 4.38
C ILE A 379 -5.33 0.87 4.13
N ARG A 380 -5.17 1.91 4.95
CA ARG A 380 -3.91 2.65 5.06
C ARG A 380 -3.32 2.43 6.45
N VAL A 381 -2.06 2.00 6.46
CA VAL A 381 -1.26 1.78 7.67
C VAL A 381 0.14 2.33 7.45
N TYR A 382 0.89 2.47 8.53
CA TYR A 382 2.26 2.94 8.54
C TYR A 382 3.13 1.90 9.24
N SER A 383 4.38 1.77 8.82
CA SER A 383 5.38 1.01 9.56
C SER A 383 6.58 1.89 9.89
N LEU A 384 7.03 1.79 11.14
CA LEU A 384 8.24 2.45 11.63
C LEU A 384 9.31 1.39 11.87
N PHE A 385 10.51 1.63 11.38
CA PHE A 385 11.70 0.82 11.67
C PHE A 385 12.74 1.72 12.31
N MET A 386 12.99 1.53 13.59
CA MET A 386 13.85 2.38 14.42
C MET A 386 15.08 1.60 14.92
N HIS A 387 16.14 2.33 15.25
CA HIS A 387 17.48 1.82 15.59
C HIS A 387 18.24 1.28 14.38
N LEU A 388 18.11 1.96 13.23
CA LEU A 388 18.84 1.61 12.01
C LEU A 388 20.28 2.12 12.06
N GLN A 389 21.22 1.52 11.34
CA GLN A 389 22.56 2.09 11.22
C GLN A 389 22.56 3.44 10.51
N ASP A 390 23.60 4.24 10.77
CA ASP A 390 23.89 5.38 9.92
C ASP A 390 24.38 4.88 8.56
N GLU A 391 23.57 5.09 7.53
CA GLU A 391 23.87 4.70 6.16
C GLU A 391 24.39 5.90 5.34
N THR A 392 24.56 7.07 5.96
CA THR A 392 25.04 8.27 5.26
C THR A 392 26.49 8.09 4.78
N GLY A 393 26.76 8.49 3.53
CA GLY A 393 28.08 8.37 2.93
C GLY A 393 28.51 6.94 2.55
N THR A 394 27.64 5.94 2.71
CA THR A 394 27.89 4.58 2.21
C THR A 394 27.64 4.50 0.70
N THR A 395 28.44 3.71 -0.02
CA THR A 395 28.22 3.44 -1.46
C THR A 395 27.18 2.35 -1.69
N ASP A 396 26.95 1.51 -0.68
CA ASP A 396 26.05 0.34 -0.72
C ASP A 396 24.81 0.53 0.19
N GLY A 397 24.41 1.79 0.39
CA GLY A 397 23.23 2.17 1.16
C GLY A 397 21.91 1.76 0.48
N PRO A 398 20.79 1.76 1.21
CA PRO A 398 19.47 1.50 0.65
C PRO A 398 19.14 2.41 -0.55
N ALA A 399 18.62 1.82 -1.64
CA ALA A 399 18.39 2.53 -2.90
C ALA A 399 17.47 3.77 -2.78
N TRP A 400 16.57 3.79 -1.80
CA TRP A 400 15.65 4.91 -1.60
C TRP A 400 16.36 6.18 -1.12
N MET A 401 17.53 6.08 -0.48
CA MET A 401 18.29 7.23 0.02
C MET A 401 18.85 8.12 -1.09
N ALA A 402 18.99 7.59 -2.31
CA ALA A 402 19.43 8.37 -3.48
C ALA A 402 18.36 9.32 -4.02
N ALA A 403 17.11 9.19 -3.55
CA ALA A 403 16.02 10.02 -4.01
C ALA A 403 16.07 11.44 -3.42
N PRO A 404 15.50 12.44 -4.14
CA PRO A 404 15.30 13.77 -3.57
C PRO A 404 14.51 13.71 -2.27
N SER A 405 14.94 14.49 -1.28
CA SER A 405 14.27 14.66 0.00
C SER A 405 14.05 16.13 0.31
N ARG A 406 13.10 16.41 1.21
CA ARG A 406 12.85 17.74 1.77
C ARG A 406 13.03 17.73 3.27
N ASP A 407 13.38 18.86 3.86
CA ASP A 407 13.35 19.02 5.31
C ASP A 407 11.90 19.03 5.80
N LEU A 408 11.60 18.17 6.78
CA LEU A 408 10.34 18.22 7.53
C LEU A 408 10.53 18.99 8.83
N ASP A 409 11.59 18.69 9.56
CA ASP A 409 11.98 19.44 10.76
C ASP A 409 13.48 19.26 11.06
N ASP A 410 14.26 20.30 10.78
CA ASP A 410 15.71 20.32 11.00
C ASP A 410 16.06 20.17 12.49
N SER A 411 15.19 20.62 13.40
CA SER A 411 15.47 20.58 14.85
C SER A 411 15.55 19.15 15.40
N VAL A 412 14.98 18.20 14.66
CA VAL A 412 14.99 16.77 14.96
C VAL A 412 15.53 15.98 13.77
N GLU A 413 16.21 16.63 12.83
CA GLU A 413 16.90 16.02 11.67
C GLU A 413 16.00 15.06 10.85
N VAL A 414 14.70 15.34 10.76
CA VAL A 414 13.76 14.50 10.01
C VAL A 414 13.61 15.00 8.59
N ARG A 415 13.90 14.12 7.63
CA ARG A 415 13.77 14.36 6.19
C ARG A 415 12.52 13.64 5.65
N GLY A 416 11.79 14.32 4.78
CA GLY A 416 10.62 13.79 4.07
C GLY A 416 10.99 13.26 2.69
N TYR A 417 10.40 12.12 2.33
CA TYR A 417 10.64 11.41 1.09
C TYR A 417 9.33 11.13 0.34
N ASP A 418 9.42 10.83 -0.95
CA ASP A 418 8.31 10.41 -1.79
C ASP A 418 8.73 9.26 -2.72
N VAL A 419 9.19 8.16 -2.10
CA VAL A 419 9.84 7.05 -2.81
C VAL A 419 9.05 5.76 -2.61
N VAL A 420 8.63 5.12 -3.70
CA VAL A 420 8.05 3.79 -3.65
C VAL A 420 9.12 2.73 -3.48
N VAL A 421 8.86 1.81 -2.56
CA VAL A 421 9.73 0.70 -2.18
C VAL A 421 8.89 -0.58 -2.26
N ASP A 422 9.40 -1.57 -2.99
CA ASP A 422 8.75 -2.88 -3.16
C ASP A 422 8.81 -3.70 -1.87
N ALA A 423 7.88 -4.65 -1.69
CA ALA A 423 8.00 -5.60 -0.59
C ALA A 423 9.30 -6.41 -0.74
N GLY A 424 10.02 -6.55 0.36
CA GLY A 424 11.30 -7.25 0.41
C GLY A 424 12.49 -6.44 -0.07
N ALA A 425 12.34 -5.15 -0.35
CA ALA A 425 13.48 -4.25 -0.57
C ALA A 425 14.16 -3.91 0.77
N VAL A 426 15.48 -3.71 0.73
CA VAL A 426 16.26 -3.25 1.89
C VAL A 426 15.96 -1.78 2.14
N ILE A 427 15.60 -1.45 3.38
CA ILE A 427 15.28 -0.08 3.81
C ILE A 427 16.31 0.49 4.79
N GLY A 428 17.16 -0.35 5.36
CA GLY A 428 18.24 0.02 6.26
C GLY A 428 18.98 -1.22 6.74
N ARG A 429 19.88 -1.05 7.70
CA ARG A 429 20.55 -2.15 8.40
C ARG A 429 20.38 -2.01 9.90
N VAL A 430 20.43 -3.14 10.61
CA VAL A 430 20.26 -3.19 12.07
C VAL A 430 21.38 -2.44 12.77
N GLY A 431 21.02 -1.41 13.52
CA GLY A 431 21.93 -0.69 14.41
C GLY A 431 21.94 -1.26 15.82
N THR A 432 22.63 -0.54 16.70
CA THR A 432 22.79 -0.90 18.12
C THR A 432 22.11 0.15 18.98
N VAL A 433 21.38 -0.29 20.00
CA VAL A 433 20.69 0.58 20.97
C VAL A 433 20.70 -0.06 22.35
N GLY A 434 20.75 0.79 23.38
CA GLY A 434 20.70 0.45 24.79
C GLY A 434 21.79 1.21 25.57
N PRO A 435 21.60 1.41 26.88
CA PRO A 435 22.62 2.01 27.73
C PRO A 435 23.80 1.05 27.95
N ASP A 436 25.03 1.56 27.94
CA ASP A 436 26.29 0.90 28.34
C ASP A 436 26.34 -0.63 28.08
N ASP A 437 26.20 -1.43 29.13
CA ASP A 437 26.32 -2.88 29.15
C ASP A 437 25.09 -3.63 28.61
N LEU A 438 23.98 -2.92 28.43
CA LEU A 438 22.73 -3.41 27.84
C LEU A 438 22.60 -3.06 26.35
N ALA A 439 23.58 -2.33 25.79
CA ALA A 439 23.61 -2.02 24.36
C ALA A 439 23.65 -3.32 23.52
N ALA A 440 22.66 -3.49 22.66
CA ALA A 440 22.53 -4.69 21.83
C ALA A 440 22.06 -4.33 20.41
N PRO A 441 22.47 -5.11 19.40
CA PRO A 441 21.98 -4.93 18.05
C PRO A 441 20.54 -5.46 17.94
N GLN A 442 19.64 -4.56 17.54
CA GLN A 442 18.20 -4.82 17.46
C GLN A 442 17.52 -3.74 16.61
N VAL A 443 16.35 -4.08 16.07
CA VAL A 443 15.48 -3.12 15.38
C VAL A 443 14.15 -3.05 16.13
N HIS A 444 13.68 -1.83 16.38
CA HIS A 444 12.32 -1.61 16.86
C HIS A 444 11.40 -1.48 15.65
N VAL A 445 10.30 -2.25 15.65
CA VAL A 445 9.32 -2.27 14.55
C VAL A 445 7.94 -1.92 15.09
N GLU A 446 7.28 -0.95 14.47
CA GLU A 446 5.86 -0.65 14.72
C GLU A 446 5.02 -0.81 13.46
N ILE A 447 3.75 -1.14 13.65
CA ILE A 447 2.71 -0.92 12.64
C ILE A 447 1.57 -0.15 13.31
N PHE A 448 1.16 0.95 12.69
CA PHE A 448 0.08 1.79 13.21
C PHE A 448 -0.81 2.39 12.11
N SER A 449 -1.97 2.93 12.48
CA SER A 449 -2.88 3.63 11.56
C SER A 449 -3.55 4.84 12.20
N THR A 450 -3.95 5.79 11.36
CA THR A 450 -4.73 6.97 11.77
C THR A 450 -6.24 6.68 11.80
N GLN A 451 -6.66 5.54 11.28
CA GLN A 451 -8.05 5.10 11.21
C GLN A 451 -8.21 3.74 11.89
N ARG A 452 -9.39 3.51 12.46
CA ARG A 452 -9.75 2.26 13.13
C ARG A 452 -9.95 1.15 12.10
N TRP A 453 -9.12 0.11 12.17
CA TRP A 453 -9.23 -1.07 11.33
C TRP A 453 -9.42 -2.35 12.14
N PHE A 454 -10.06 -3.33 11.50
CA PHE A 454 -10.16 -4.73 11.89
C PHE A 454 -10.92 -5.09 13.15
N ASP A 455 -11.28 -4.21 14.06
CA ASP A 455 -11.81 -4.61 15.38
C ASP A 455 -13.26 -5.15 15.38
N GLY A 456 -13.87 -5.37 14.21
CA GLY A 456 -15.18 -6.01 14.08
C GLY A 456 -16.33 -5.25 14.74
N GLY A 457 -16.16 -3.95 15.06
CA GLY A 457 -17.12 -3.20 15.86
C GLY A 457 -17.25 -3.71 17.30
N GLY A 458 -16.27 -4.46 17.79
CA GLY A 458 -16.27 -5.09 19.12
C GLY A 458 -16.90 -6.48 19.16
N ASP A 459 -17.34 -7.05 18.04
CA ASP A 459 -17.82 -8.44 17.96
C ASP A 459 -16.63 -9.42 17.77
N PRO A 460 -16.32 -10.26 18.78
CA PRO A 460 -15.22 -11.24 18.69
C PRO A 460 -15.44 -12.33 17.63
N ALA A 461 -16.69 -12.53 17.18
CA ALA A 461 -16.96 -13.44 16.07
C ALA A 461 -16.63 -12.80 14.71
N ALA A 462 -16.64 -11.46 14.63
CA ALA A 462 -16.33 -10.71 13.42
C ALA A 462 -14.84 -10.37 13.29
N SER A 463 -14.07 -10.39 14.38
CA SER A 463 -12.64 -10.13 14.37
C SER A 463 -11.87 -10.81 15.50
N PRO A 464 -10.64 -11.31 15.23
CA PRO A 464 -9.74 -11.70 16.30
C PRO A 464 -9.22 -10.51 17.12
N TRP A 465 -9.28 -9.29 16.57
CA TRP A 465 -8.66 -8.11 17.18
C TRP A 465 -9.57 -7.44 18.22
N LYS A 466 -8.98 -7.03 19.34
CA LYS A 466 -9.68 -6.31 20.42
C LYS A 466 -9.10 -4.91 20.64
N LEU A 467 -9.95 -3.89 20.50
CA LEU A 467 -9.56 -2.50 20.77
C LEU A 467 -9.46 -2.22 22.28
N ILE A 468 -8.37 -1.56 22.68
CA ILE A 468 -8.15 -0.89 23.96
C ILE A 468 -7.94 0.59 23.67
N ASP A 469 -8.77 1.43 24.27
CA ASP A 469 -8.68 2.89 24.11
C ASP A 469 -7.94 3.49 25.32
N GLY A 470 -6.66 3.78 25.11
CA GLY A 470 -5.78 4.47 26.05
C GLY A 470 -5.57 5.95 25.70
N SER A 471 -6.36 6.52 24.81
CA SER A 471 -6.15 7.90 24.32
C SER A 471 -6.28 8.96 25.43
N ALA A 472 -6.97 8.62 26.52
CA ALA A 472 -7.16 9.48 27.68
C ALA A 472 -6.13 9.28 28.81
N THR A 473 -5.24 8.28 28.72
CA THR A 473 -4.35 7.90 29.84
C THR A 473 -2.94 8.47 29.72
N GLY A 474 -2.71 9.38 28.77
CA GLY A 474 -1.38 9.98 28.56
C GLY A 474 -0.37 8.92 28.11
N ARG A 475 0.83 8.93 28.70
CA ARG A 475 1.92 8.02 28.32
C ARG A 475 1.87 6.64 28.97
N PHE A 476 1.04 6.46 29.99
CA PHE A 476 1.01 5.24 30.80
C PHE A 476 -0.25 4.41 30.51
N CYS A 477 -0.07 3.09 30.46
CA CYS A 477 -1.12 2.11 30.37
C CYS A 477 -1.80 1.93 31.74
N GLU A 478 -2.99 2.53 31.88
CA GLU A 478 -3.86 2.34 33.03
C GLU A 478 -4.96 1.29 32.80
N ASP A 479 -4.99 0.67 31.62
CA ASP A 479 -6.05 -0.26 31.25
C ASP A 479 -6.06 -1.51 32.16
N PRO A 480 -7.20 -1.84 32.81
CA PRO A 480 -7.28 -2.97 33.73
C PRO A 480 -7.08 -4.35 33.08
N LEU A 481 -7.39 -4.51 31.79
CA LEU A 481 -7.19 -5.77 31.09
C LEU A 481 -5.70 -6.00 30.86
N VAL A 482 -4.99 -5.02 30.31
CA VAL A 482 -3.55 -5.12 30.07
C VAL A 482 -2.80 -5.29 31.38
N ASN A 483 -3.09 -4.44 32.36
CA ASN A 483 -2.44 -4.50 33.66
C ASN A 483 -2.72 -5.84 34.37
N GLY A 484 -3.96 -6.32 34.36
CA GLY A 484 -4.33 -7.58 35.00
C GLY A 484 -3.70 -8.84 34.39
N LEU A 485 -3.19 -8.78 33.15
CA LEU A 485 -2.48 -9.88 32.50
C LEU A 485 -1.01 -9.98 32.95
N ILE A 486 -0.37 -8.82 33.19
CA ILE A 486 1.09 -8.72 33.34
C ILE A 486 1.50 -8.46 34.80
N ASP A 487 0.86 -7.50 35.48
CA ASP A 487 1.11 -7.14 36.88
C ASP A 487 0.50 -8.19 37.81
N ARG A 488 1.32 -9.18 38.20
CA ARG A 488 0.89 -10.34 38.98
C ARG A 488 0.84 -10.03 40.47
N ASP A 489 1.76 -9.21 40.97
CA ASP A 489 1.84 -8.87 42.39
C ASP A 489 0.91 -7.71 42.79
N LYS A 490 0.30 -7.03 41.79
CA LYS A 490 -0.67 -5.95 41.91
C LYS A 490 -0.08 -4.71 42.57
N ASP A 491 1.18 -4.44 42.34
CA ASP A 491 1.91 -3.35 42.99
C ASP A 491 1.84 -2.01 42.25
N GLY A 492 1.24 -1.97 41.07
CA GLY A 492 1.19 -0.74 40.26
C GLY A 492 2.38 -0.55 39.31
N ARG A 493 3.27 -1.54 39.17
CA ARG A 493 4.45 -1.56 38.31
C ARG A 493 4.37 -2.74 37.32
N MET A 494 5.36 -2.86 36.45
CA MET A 494 5.57 -4.00 35.54
C MET A 494 7.06 -4.28 35.48
N SER A 495 7.57 -5.12 36.39
CA SER A 495 9.01 -5.41 36.44
C SER A 495 9.49 -6.17 35.20
N ARG A 496 10.80 -6.16 34.90
CA ARG A 496 11.32 -7.00 33.80
C ARG A 496 11.04 -8.48 34.06
N GLY A 497 11.06 -8.90 35.32
CA GLY A 497 10.69 -10.25 35.73
C GLY A 497 9.25 -10.58 35.36
N GLU A 498 8.29 -9.71 35.66
CA GLU A 498 6.87 -9.92 35.31
C GLU A 498 6.63 -9.95 33.80
N LEU A 499 7.22 -9.00 33.07
CA LEU A 499 7.14 -8.98 31.60
C LEU A 499 7.70 -10.27 31.00
N ARG A 500 8.93 -10.66 31.40
CA ARG A 500 9.55 -11.92 30.95
C ARG A 500 8.68 -13.12 31.28
N ASP A 501 8.16 -13.21 32.50
CA ASP A 501 7.37 -14.36 32.96
C ASP A 501 5.99 -14.43 32.26
N TYR A 502 5.41 -13.28 31.88
CA TYR A 502 4.19 -13.21 31.08
C TYR A 502 4.44 -13.65 29.63
N TYR A 503 5.43 -13.05 28.96
CA TYR A 503 5.74 -13.35 27.55
C TYR A 503 6.42 -14.72 27.35
N ALA A 504 7.00 -15.32 28.38
CA ALA A 504 7.40 -16.73 28.37
C ALA A 504 6.22 -17.69 28.70
N GLY A 505 5.11 -17.17 29.22
CA GLY A 505 3.96 -17.93 29.72
C GLY A 505 2.92 -18.32 28.65
N PRO A 506 1.92 -19.14 29.01
CA PRO A 506 0.90 -19.61 28.08
C PRO A 506 -0.10 -18.54 27.62
N ASP A 507 -0.26 -17.46 28.39
CA ASP A 507 -1.27 -16.41 28.17
C ASP A 507 -0.80 -15.28 27.25
N LYS A 508 0.46 -15.33 26.80
CA LYS A 508 1.11 -14.29 25.98
C LYS A 508 0.39 -13.94 24.67
N ALA A 509 -0.35 -14.89 24.11
CA ALA A 509 -1.08 -14.67 22.86
C ALA A 509 -2.16 -13.58 23.00
N ALA A 510 -2.69 -13.35 24.21
CA ALA A 510 -3.78 -12.41 24.44
C ALA A 510 -3.42 -10.95 24.11
N THR A 511 -2.16 -10.55 24.25
CA THR A 511 -1.69 -9.19 23.92
C THR A 511 -1.43 -9.01 22.42
N ARG A 512 -1.16 -10.10 21.68
CA ARG A 512 -0.87 -10.04 20.24
C ARG A 512 -2.08 -9.59 19.42
N ASP A 513 -3.28 -9.96 19.85
CA ASP A 513 -4.55 -9.65 19.20
C ASP A 513 -5.15 -8.29 19.67
N LEU A 514 -4.38 -7.45 20.36
CA LEU A 514 -4.84 -6.12 20.76
C LEU A 514 -4.62 -5.09 19.65
N ILE A 515 -5.54 -4.14 19.56
CA ILE A 515 -5.37 -2.85 18.92
C ILE A 515 -5.35 -1.82 20.04
N THR A 516 -4.31 -1.01 20.15
CA THR A 516 -4.21 -0.01 21.23
C THR A 516 -4.23 1.39 20.65
N LEU A 517 -5.20 2.21 21.06
CA LEU A 517 -5.26 3.63 20.69
C LEU A 517 -4.61 4.44 21.80
N HIS A 518 -3.44 5.01 21.56
CA HIS A 518 -2.74 5.88 22.53
C HIS A 518 -1.79 6.83 21.81
N VAL A 519 -1.20 7.75 22.55
CA VAL A 519 -0.13 8.61 22.05
C VAL A 519 1.11 7.76 21.73
N SER A 520 1.72 8.01 20.56
CA SER A 520 2.97 7.38 20.17
C SER A 520 4.10 7.77 21.13
N GLU A 521 4.96 6.82 21.48
CA GLU A 521 6.13 7.10 22.33
C GLU A 521 7.14 8.06 21.68
N TRP A 522 7.06 8.26 20.36
CA TRP A 522 7.95 9.12 19.59
C TRP A 522 7.50 10.57 19.48
N SER A 523 6.36 10.93 20.10
CA SER A 523 5.86 12.30 20.14
C SER A 523 6.51 13.11 21.27
N PRO A 524 6.71 14.43 21.09
CA PRO A 524 7.15 15.31 22.17
C PRO A 524 6.06 15.51 23.23
N GLU A 525 4.78 15.46 22.81
CA GLU A 525 3.62 15.73 23.66
C GLU A 525 2.79 14.46 23.93
N PRO A 526 2.21 14.29 25.13
CA PRO A 526 2.34 15.15 26.31
C PRO A 526 3.78 15.23 26.84
N ASP A 527 4.21 16.37 27.39
CA ASP A 527 5.61 16.55 27.83
C ASP A 527 6.11 15.41 28.74
N TRP A 528 7.24 14.80 28.35
CA TRP A 528 7.84 13.66 29.05
C TRP A 528 8.20 13.99 30.50
N LYS A 529 8.67 15.21 30.77
CA LYS A 529 9.10 15.60 32.11
C LYS A 529 7.91 15.74 33.04
N GLU A 530 6.82 16.34 32.58
CA GLU A 530 5.58 16.46 33.34
C GLU A 530 4.99 15.07 33.65
N GLU A 531 4.83 14.22 32.63
CA GLU A 531 4.25 12.88 32.76
C GLU A 531 5.06 11.98 33.70
N LEU A 532 6.38 11.92 33.52
CA LEU A 532 7.22 11.08 34.38
C LEU A 532 7.33 11.64 35.81
N THR A 533 7.24 12.96 35.99
CA THR A 533 7.21 13.58 37.32
C THR A 533 5.89 13.25 38.04
N ALA A 534 4.76 13.28 37.33
CA ALA A 534 3.47 12.87 37.86
C ALA A 534 3.47 11.39 38.28
N ALA A 535 4.15 10.54 37.50
CA ALA A 535 4.32 9.12 37.78
C ALA A 535 5.55 8.78 38.66
N ALA A 536 6.20 9.76 39.29
CA ALA A 536 7.48 9.56 40.00
C ALA A 536 7.46 8.48 41.10
N ALA A 537 6.28 8.10 41.62
CA ALA A 537 6.14 6.98 42.55
C ALA A 537 6.47 5.60 41.93
N GLN A 538 6.34 5.45 40.61
CA GLN A 538 6.68 4.22 39.89
C GLN A 538 8.21 4.04 39.78
N PHE A 539 8.99 5.13 39.82
CA PHE A 539 10.44 5.17 39.60
C PHE A 539 11.29 5.14 40.87
N LYS A 540 10.67 5.07 42.06
CA LYS A 540 11.38 5.07 43.35
C LYS A 540 11.63 3.66 43.85
N LYS A 541 12.79 3.43 44.49
CA LYS A 541 13.09 2.18 45.16
C LYS A 541 12.03 1.82 46.22
N LYS A 542 11.56 0.56 46.26
CA LYS A 542 10.67 0.10 47.34
C LYS A 542 11.44 0.04 48.67
N SER A 543 10.92 0.71 49.70
CA SER A 543 11.44 0.56 51.06
C SER A 543 11.02 -0.80 51.65
N PRO A 544 11.92 -1.55 52.33
CA PRO A 544 11.56 -2.83 52.92
C PRO A 544 10.42 -2.69 53.94
N LYS A 545 9.36 -3.49 53.77
CA LYS A 545 8.13 -3.44 54.61
C LYS A 545 8.36 -3.78 56.09
N ARG A 546 9.54 -4.27 56.50
CA ARG A 546 9.94 -4.53 57.89
C ARG A 546 11.45 -4.34 58.13
N LYS A 547 11.83 -3.74 59.26
CA LYS A 547 13.22 -3.75 59.77
C LYS A 547 13.70 -5.20 59.96
N GLY A 548 14.75 -5.59 59.25
CA GLY A 548 15.43 -6.88 59.43
C GLY A 548 14.98 -8.03 58.51
N VAL A 549 14.11 -7.77 57.53
CA VAL A 549 13.83 -8.71 56.43
C VAL A 549 14.50 -8.15 55.19
N SER A 550 15.37 -8.93 54.54
CA SER A 550 15.83 -8.60 53.19
C SER A 550 14.59 -8.57 52.29
N ALA A 551 14.23 -7.40 51.76
CA ALA A 551 13.29 -7.37 50.64
C ALA A 551 13.84 -8.34 49.58
N ALA A 552 12.97 -9.13 48.93
CA ALA A 552 13.36 -9.71 47.66
C ALA A 552 13.78 -8.50 46.80
N ILE A 553 15.08 -8.41 46.53
CA ILE A 553 15.63 -7.35 45.69
C ILE A 553 15.11 -7.73 44.31
N ASP A 554 14.10 -7.02 43.84
CA ASP A 554 13.80 -7.03 42.42
C ASP A 554 15.04 -6.42 41.75
N ASP A 555 15.64 -7.13 40.79
CA ASP A 555 16.93 -6.74 40.18
C ASP A 555 16.85 -5.34 39.54
N ASP A 556 15.63 -4.81 39.33
CA ASP A 556 15.34 -3.49 38.77
C ASP A 556 14.92 -2.42 39.80
N ASP A 557 15.00 -2.69 41.11
CA ASP A 557 14.61 -1.74 42.18
C ASP A 557 15.72 -0.71 42.47
N GLU A 558 16.04 0.12 41.47
CA GLU A 558 16.98 1.24 41.54
C GLU A 558 16.26 2.60 41.44
N ASP A 559 16.83 3.64 42.06
CA ASP A 559 16.32 5.00 41.90
C ASP A 559 16.75 5.54 40.53
N LEU A 560 15.83 5.53 39.55
CA LEU A 560 16.07 6.10 38.22
C LEU A 560 16.15 7.63 38.30
N LYS A 561 17.23 8.21 37.80
CA LYS A 561 17.37 9.67 37.69
C LYS A 561 16.54 10.19 36.53
N LEU A 562 15.37 10.73 36.85
CA LEU A 562 14.37 11.17 35.88
C LEU A 562 14.91 12.15 34.82
N GLY A 563 15.77 13.10 35.20
CA GLY A 563 16.37 14.03 34.25
C GLY A 563 17.26 13.32 33.22
N THR A 564 18.15 12.43 33.68
CA THR A 564 19.02 11.61 32.82
C THR A 564 18.21 10.72 31.89
N LEU A 565 17.13 10.12 32.39
CA LEU A 565 16.20 9.32 31.60
C LEU A 565 15.61 10.10 30.41
N ILE A 566 15.13 11.31 30.68
CA ILE A 566 14.54 12.18 29.67
C ILE A 566 15.58 12.63 28.66
N ASP A 567 16.69 13.21 29.14
CA ASP A 567 17.68 13.86 28.29
C ASP A 567 18.47 12.87 27.42
N GLU A 568 18.76 11.68 27.95
CA GLU A 568 19.61 10.70 27.26
C GLU A 568 18.79 9.62 26.54
N GLN A 569 17.65 9.19 27.08
CA GLN A 569 16.97 7.98 26.60
C GLN A 569 15.62 8.25 25.91
N LEU A 570 15.01 9.43 26.08
CA LEU A 570 13.71 9.76 25.47
C LEU A 570 13.80 10.88 24.44
N ALA A 571 14.31 12.05 24.83
CA ALA A 571 14.39 13.22 23.96
C ALA A 571 15.14 12.95 22.64
N PRO A 572 16.25 12.19 22.60
CA PRO A 572 16.96 11.92 21.35
C PRO A 572 16.17 11.07 20.34
N PHE A 573 15.16 10.31 20.80
CA PHE A 573 14.36 9.43 19.95
C PHE A 573 13.06 10.09 19.47
N THR A 574 12.66 11.21 20.07
CA THR A 574 11.52 12.00 19.61
C THR A 574 11.75 12.49 18.18
N TRP A 575 10.78 12.22 17.31
CA TRP A 575 10.81 12.66 15.90
C TRP A 575 9.47 13.18 15.42
N TRP A 576 8.37 12.81 16.09
CA TRP A 576 7.01 13.12 15.67
C TRP A 576 6.58 14.52 16.14
N THR A 577 7.29 15.55 15.70
CA THR A 577 6.97 16.95 16.01
C THR A 577 5.75 17.42 15.23
N GLU A 578 5.16 18.57 15.62
CA GLU A 578 4.05 19.19 14.88
C GLU A 578 4.41 19.42 13.40
N LYS A 579 5.64 19.90 13.11
CA LYS A 579 6.08 20.13 11.73
C LYS A 579 6.13 18.84 10.91
N VAL A 580 6.66 17.76 11.50
CA VAL A 580 6.68 16.45 10.85
C VAL A 580 5.25 15.93 10.65
N ALA A 581 4.41 16.02 11.68
CA ALA A 581 3.02 15.57 11.62
C ALA A 581 2.22 16.29 10.53
N SER A 582 2.23 17.63 10.53
CA SER A 582 1.58 18.45 9.50
C SER A 582 2.16 18.19 8.11
N GLY A 583 3.48 18.05 8.00
CA GLY A 583 4.16 17.79 6.74
C GLY A 583 3.80 16.43 6.12
N LEU A 584 3.37 15.46 6.92
CA LEU A 584 3.01 14.10 6.48
C LEU A 584 1.50 13.83 6.51
N GLY A 585 0.70 14.72 7.11
CA GLY A 585 -0.73 14.48 7.37
C GLY A 585 -0.98 13.46 8.48
N LEU A 586 -0.07 13.35 9.45
CA LEU A 586 -0.23 12.55 10.65
C LEU A 586 -0.87 13.39 11.78
N PRO A 587 -1.51 12.76 12.78
CA PRO A 587 -2.05 13.46 13.94
C PRO A 587 -0.94 14.21 14.70
N VAL A 588 -1.15 15.51 14.95
CA VAL A 588 -0.20 16.37 15.68
C VAL A 588 -0.05 15.92 17.14
N ASN A 589 -1.13 15.42 17.74
CA ASN A 589 -1.12 14.88 19.11
C ASN A 589 -0.49 13.48 19.22
N GLY A 590 0.00 12.91 18.11
CA GLY A 590 0.63 11.58 18.08
C GLY A 590 -0.30 10.41 18.42
N THR A 591 -1.62 10.62 18.58
CA THR A 591 -2.55 9.53 18.95
C THR A 591 -2.92 8.71 17.72
N VAL A 592 -2.57 7.42 17.73
CA VAL A 592 -2.82 6.48 16.62
C VAL A 592 -3.18 5.09 17.14
N PHE A 593 -3.73 4.25 16.25
CA PHE A 593 -4.00 2.85 16.53
C PHE A 593 -2.75 2.03 16.27
N HIS A 594 -2.20 1.40 17.31
CA HIS A 594 -1.06 0.50 17.23
C HIS A 594 -1.50 -0.95 17.14
N TYR A 595 -0.70 -1.76 16.46
CA TYR A 595 -0.90 -3.19 16.27
C TYR A 595 0.39 -3.93 16.63
N HIS A 596 0.27 -5.13 17.20
CA HIS A 596 1.43 -6.01 17.29
C HIS A 596 1.95 -6.30 15.87
N PRO A 597 3.17 -5.87 15.50
CA PRO A 597 3.62 -5.82 14.10
C PRO A 597 3.75 -7.21 13.48
N ILE A 598 4.31 -8.19 14.21
CA ILE A 598 4.42 -9.58 13.73
C ILE A 598 3.04 -10.22 13.54
N ARG A 599 2.11 -10.00 14.47
CA ARG A 599 0.73 -10.48 14.35
C ARG A 599 -0.03 -9.81 13.20
N PHE A 600 0.19 -8.51 12.97
CA PHE A 600 -0.36 -7.82 11.81
C PHE A 600 0.16 -8.44 10.51
N ILE A 601 1.47 -8.70 10.41
CA ILE A 601 2.06 -9.38 9.25
C ILE A 601 1.41 -10.77 9.06
N GLU A 602 1.24 -11.54 10.12
CA GLU A 602 0.53 -12.82 10.08
C GLU A 602 -0.90 -12.67 9.54
N TYR A 603 -1.66 -11.71 10.07
CA TYR A 603 -3.04 -11.47 9.71
C TYR A 603 -3.17 -11.00 8.25
N ALA A 604 -2.35 -10.04 7.82
CA ALA A 604 -2.32 -9.55 6.44
C ALA A 604 -2.01 -10.68 5.44
N ASN A 605 -1.10 -11.60 5.80
CA ASN A 605 -0.73 -12.72 4.94
C ASN A 605 -1.73 -13.88 4.98
N SER A 606 -2.46 -14.07 6.10
CA SER A 606 -3.43 -15.14 6.27
C SER A 606 -4.86 -14.76 5.85
N ALA A 607 -5.25 -13.48 5.94
CA ALA A 607 -6.58 -12.95 5.58
C ALA A 607 -6.95 -13.14 4.10
N HIS A 608 -5.98 -13.54 3.26
CA HIS A 608 -6.28 -14.08 1.94
C HIS A 608 -7.08 -15.41 1.97
N LYS A 609 -7.25 -16.06 3.14
CA LYS A 609 -7.98 -17.34 3.31
C LYS A 609 -9.46 -17.24 3.71
N HIS A 610 -9.97 -16.10 4.22
CA HIS A 610 -11.23 -16.08 5.00
C HIS A 610 -12.40 -15.34 4.37
N VAL A 611 -12.83 -15.75 3.17
CA VAL A 611 -14.15 -15.35 2.66
C VAL A 611 -14.81 -16.58 2.02
N GLY A 612 -15.51 -17.38 2.83
CA GLY A 612 -16.12 -18.63 2.38
C GLY A 612 -17.43 -18.87 3.11
N GLY A 613 -18.49 -18.20 2.67
CA GLY A 613 -19.88 -18.52 3.03
C GLY A 613 -20.69 -18.72 1.74
N PRO A 614 -21.42 -19.84 1.57
CA PRO A 614 -22.06 -20.18 0.31
C PRO A 614 -23.36 -19.37 0.07
N VAL A 615 -23.52 -18.81 -1.13
CA VAL A 615 -24.79 -18.24 -1.60
C VAL A 615 -25.27 -19.05 -2.82
N ALA A 616 -26.48 -19.60 -2.72
CA ALA A 616 -27.10 -20.42 -3.75
C ALA A 616 -27.55 -19.57 -4.96
N VAL A 617 -27.26 -20.05 -6.17
CA VAL A 617 -27.63 -19.42 -7.45
C VAL A 617 -28.75 -20.22 -8.10
N THR A 618 -29.88 -19.58 -8.37
CA THR A 618 -30.91 -20.09 -9.29
C THR A 618 -30.77 -19.38 -10.64
N GLY A 619 -30.15 -20.04 -11.61
CA GLY A 619 -30.04 -19.53 -12.98
C GLY A 619 -31.24 -19.93 -13.85
N LYS A 620 -31.70 -19.02 -14.69
CA LYS A 620 -32.42 -19.36 -15.93
C LYS A 620 -31.75 -18.62 -17.08
N VAL A 621 -31.43 -19.40 -18.12
CA VAL A 621 -30.80 -18.95 -19.36
C VAL A 621 -31.90 -18.38 -20.27
N LEU A 622 -31.67 -17.19 -20.82
CA LEU A 622 -32.39 -16.67 -21.97
C LEU A 622 -31.37 -16.30 -23.05
N ASP A 623 -31.67 -16.75 -24.26
CA ASP A 623 -30.94 -16.59 -25.51
C ASP A 623 -31.58 -15.41 -26.24
N ASP A 624 -30.83 -14.34 -26.54
CA ASP A 624 -31.38 -13.19 -27.26
C ASP A 624 -30.32 -12.60 -28.21
N ASN A 625 -30.34 -13.11 -29.45
CA ASN A 625 -30.10 -12.28 -30.62
C ASN A 625 -31.26 -11.29 -30.73
N ASP A 626 -31.07 -10.08 -30.23
CA ASP A 626 -31.68 -8.82 -30.69
C ASP A 626 -31.54 -7.80 -29.56
N ASP A 627 -30.85 -6.68 -29.83
CA ASP A 627 -31.26 -5.34 -29.39
C ASP A 627 -30.12 -4.34 -29.62
N VAL A 628 -30.07 -3.93 -30.88
CA VAL A 628 -29.39 -2.75 -31.38
C VAL A 628 -30.32 -1.56 -31.17
N ALA A 629 -30.18 -0.83 -30.07
CA ALA A 629 -30.67 0.56 -29.97
C ALA A 629 -30.00 1.28 -28.80
N GLY A 630 -29.24 2.33 -29.12
CA GLY A 630 -28.66 3.22 -28.12
C GLY A 630 -29.67 4.26 -27.66
N GLU A 631 -29.87 4.33 -26.35
CA GLU A 631 -30.38 5.52 -25.68
C GLU A 631 -29.51 5.78 -24.43
N PHE A 632 -28.83 6.93 -24.44
CA PHE A 632 -28.05 7.42 -23.31
C PHE A 632 -29.01 8.02 -22.26
N GLY A 633 -29.54 7.18 -21.38
CA GLY A 633 -30.22 7.61 -20.17
C GLY A 633 -29.21 7.97 -19.09
N TYR A 634 -29.26 9.21 -18.59
CA TYR A 634 -28.53 9.63 -17.41
C TYR A 634 -29.01 8.82 -16.20
N VAL A 635 -28.11 8.03 -15.60
CA VAL A 635 -28.35 7.39 -14.30
C VAL A 635 -27.86 8.37 -13.23
N GLU A 636 -28.69 8.51 -12.19
CA GLU A 636 -28.54 9.41 -11.04
C GLU A 636 -27.12 9.45 -10.46
N GLU A 637 -26.72 10.63 -9.99
CA GLU A 637 -25.39 10.88 -9.43
C GLU A 637 -25.06 9.85 -8.33
N PRO A 638 -23.82 9.31 -8.31
CA PRO A 638 -23.39 8.46 -7.22
C PRO A 638 -23.45 9.22 -5.89
N PRO A 639 -23.74 8.54 -4.77
CA PRO A 639 -23.78 9.18 -3.46
C PRO A 639 -22.47 9.93 -3.21
N PRO A 640 -22.52 11.13 -2.60
CA PRO A 640 -21.32 11.91 -2.35
C PRO A 640 -20.34 11.12 -1.47
N PRO A 641 -19.03 11.34 -1.64
CA PRO A 641 -18.03 10.79 -0.74
C PRO A 641 -18.32 11.20 0.72
N PRO A 642 -17.81 10.46 1.71
CA PRO A 642 -18.00 10.78 3.12
C PRO A 642 -17.62 12.24 3.41
N PRO A 643 -18.35 12.93 4.30
CA PRO A 643 -18.30 14.39 4.45
C PRO A 643 -17.00 14.98 5.02
N ASP A 644 -15.92 14.22 5.17
CA ASP A 644 -14.64 14.64 5.76
C ASP A 644 -13.52 14.93 4.74
N LEU A 645 -13.77 14.84 3.43
CA LEU A 645 -12.77 15.09 2.37
C LEU A 645 -12.96 16.44 1.64
N HIS A 646 -13.23 17.50 2.41
CA HIS A 646 -13.30 18.87 1.90
C HIS A 646 -12.26 19.80 2.56
N PHE A 647 -10.98 19.60 2.25
CA PHE A 647 -10.04 20.72 2.30
C PHE A 647 -9.99 21.38 0.92
N LYS A 648 -10.71 22.50 0.79
CA LYS A 648 -10.53 23.42 -0.34
C LYS A 648 -9.38 24.36 -0.04
N LEU A 649 -8.55 24.62 -1.05
CA LEU A 649 -7.40 25.52 -0.98
C LEU A 649 -7.78 26.95 -0.56
N GLU A 650 -9.05 27.32 -0.72
CA GLU A 650 -9.66 28.60 -0.32
C GLU A 650 -9.74 28.78 1.21
N ASN A 651 -9.74 27.69 1.98
CA ASN A 651 -9.86 27.72 3.45
C ASN A 651 -8.52 27.97 4.17
N LEU A 652 -7.41 28.10 3.42
CA LEU A 652 -6.08 28.43 3.93
C LEU A 652 -5.78 29.94 3.94
N VAL A 653 -6.69 30.78 3.43
CA VAL A 653 -6.43 32.22 3.26
C VAL A 653 -7.31 33.09 4.17
N ASP A 654 -8.54 32.70 4.51
CA ASP A 654 -9.50 33.59 5.19
C ASP A 654 -9.88 33.22 6.65
N GLY A 655 -9.30 32.14 7.20
CA GLY A 655 -9.55 31.68 8.58
C GLY A 655 -10.97 31.11 8.82
N TYR A 656 -11.13 30.26 9.83
CA TYR A 656 -12.41 29.61 10.15
C TYR A 656 -13.17 30.33 11.28
N ALA A 657 -14.47 30.07 11.40
CA ALA A 657 -15.29 30.59 12.50
C ALA A 657 -14.88 29.90 13.82
N GLY A 658 -14.23 30.65 14.71
CA GLY A 658 -13.64 30.14 15.95
C GLY A 658 -12.12 30.37 16.07
N ASP A 659 -11.51 31.09 15.13
CA ASP A 659 -10.12 31.52 15.20
C ASP A 659 -9.86 32.44 16.43
N PRO A 660 -9.04 32.01 17.41
CA PRO A 660 -8.78 32.77 18.64
C PRO A 660 -7.96 34.05 18.42
N ASP A 661 -7.38 34.25 17.24
CA ASP A 661 -6.60 35.45 16.88
C ASP A 661 -7.41 36.50 16.10
N LYS A 662 -8.69 36.23 15.82
CA LYS A 662 -9.64 37.27 15.37
C LYS A 662 -10.06 38.14 16.55
N LYS A 663 -9.33 39.23 16.80
CA LYS A 663 -9.84 40.34 17.64
C LYS A 663 -11.13 40.91 17.01
N PRO A 664 -12.11 41.31 17.85
CA PRO A 664 -13.52 41.43 17.46
C PRO A 664 -13.81 42.41 16.32
#